data_AF-A0A519ZRX2-F1
#
_entry.id   AF-A0A519ZRX2-F1
#
_cell.length_a   1.000
_cell.length_b   1.000
_cell.length_c   1.000
_cell.angle_alpha   90.00
_cell.angle_beta   90.00
_cell.angle_gamma   90.00
#
_symmetry.space_group_name_H-M   'P 1'
#
loop_
_entity.id
_entity.type
_entity.pdbx_description
1 polymer ?
#
loop_
_entity_poly.entity_id
_entity_poly.type
_entity_poly.pdbx_seq_one_letter_code
_entity_poly.pdbx_strand_id
1 'polypeptide(L)'
;MLLRARLGRRLGRLGRTRPELLPRQVERRQPGARRRPQMARPGLSPHGPVCPQPARARGGQRLPHQAQRPDAVDPAVAPAAWRGPQQPVPPPVPEVRAPPTPPHRHGGRLVASAHGRQALAGRACARHRQDPGGGAPGPDQCGLCHPHRPDPEGQPRPVHLFDDRQRARGGRVHRTLRRQGGVHRLPARQGPDRRAPRRPPRHPDGRTSHPGCLPGRPLRLLPGQRQLQCVHWHPPSEALGQGHLLRDRPGFPGRDRPVAARMVIDHPQRSPDVMPRIVVDGVFFQIGRSGIARVWTKLFEEWVRSGVADHVTVIDRAGSMPHVPGLQVVPGPPFGYNDVDGDRQRVQRLCDELQAEVFISTYYTMPLSTPSLMMVHDMIPEVLGFDLSEPMWRQKQAAMAYASRFVCVSHNTAADLKRHLARPDLSVHVASNGCDFTPASVEALARFKARHGLQRPYFLLSGSRGDYKNGKLFFEAFALLGDERSHYTILCTGGGTVEPELLALAEGAEVKVGILSDADMLCAYSGALALAYPSLYEGFGLPVLEAMACGCPVVTTDVASLPEVGGDAPLYVTPGPGAARQMSEHLRRVQHPATRDAMIGRGLVQARKFRWDTMAAQLAQALQATAAMPASASPKESSPPPSSTRHAMLRPDDQLLDHGAYRIALPADHLLPQYQRQHKLYDRFLPVLAGVLPQGGVAIDVGANCGDTVAAMFAVNPGLAYLCVEPDAGFFGYLQHNADAIRQAHPGAVIHNVQALVGRPGASAVLDGGGGSKHARHLAEGQQAEQASGEVHHAITMDDIAKQAFGPDARIQLLKSDVDGFDHDVLGSATRIIEACKPLLFFECQAVDEQQLSSYKRCIDELAAQGYDQFWLIDNYGNPILKTGDAQAVHQVFDYVWRQGRHGATRSIYYVDILASGPHNRALADEAVARFVAQVTAA
;
A
#
# COMPACT_ATOMS: atom_id res chain seq x y z
N MET A 1 -2.44 -23.35 -11.17
CA MET A 1 -1.81 -24.37 -12.04
C MET A 1 -0.77 -25.15 -11.23
N LEU A 2 -1.20 -26.07 -10.34
CA LEU A 2 -0.32 -26.64 -9.29
C LEU A 2 -0.58 -28.15 -9.03
N LEU A 3 -0.42 -29.01 -10.05
CA LEU A 3 -0.53 -30.47 -9.86
C LEU A 3 0.27 -31.32 -10.86
N ARG A 4 1.55 -30.99 -11.12
CA ARG A 4 2.42 -31.79 -12.02
C ARG A 4 3.91 -31.77 -11.67
N ALA A 5 4.24 -32.07 -10.41
CA ALA A 5 5.63 -32.04 -9.90
C ALA A 5 6.07 -33.32 -9.13
N ARG A 6 5.50 -34.50 -9.43
CA ARG A 6 5.93 -35.81 -8.89
C ARG A 6 5.66 -36.96 -9.88
N LEU A 7 6.61 -37.26 -10.76
CA LEU A 7 6.88 -38.56 -11.43
C LEU A 7 8.04 -38.37 -12.43
N GLY A 8 8.81 -39.43 -12.73
CA GLY A 8 9.70 -39.46 -13.91
C GLY A 8 11.20 -39.16 -13.73
N ARG A 9 11.90 -39.76 -12.75
CA ARG A 9 13.37 -39.95 -12.83
C ARG A 9 13.73 -41.43 -13.05
N ARG A 10 14.00 -41.85 -14.30
CA ARG A 10 14.92 -42.95 -14.70
C ARG A 10 14.87 -43.17 -16.23
N LEU A 11 15.93 -43.78 -16.78
CA LEU A 11 16.24 -43.94 -18.21
C LEU A 11 16.56 -42.59 -18.91
N GLY A 12 17.47 -42.49 -19.88
CA GLY A 12 18.45 -43.47 -20.39
C GLY A 12 19.47 -42.77 -21.30
N ARG A 13 20.70 -43.30 -21.46
CA ARG A 13 21.75 -42.68 -22.30
C ARG A 13 21.50 -42.91 -23.80
N LEU A 14 21.90 -41.93 -24.63
CA LEU A 14 22.18 -41.87 -26.09
C LEU A 14 21.61 -40.54 -26.64
N GLY A 15 22.21 -39.79 -27.58
CA GLY A 15 23.50 -39.88 -28.27
C GLY A 15 23.86 -38.49 -28.89
N ARG A 16 25.02 -38.32 -29.55
CA ARG A 16 25.46 -37.04 -30.14
C ARG A 16 24.97 -36.85 -31.59
N THR A 17 24.62 -35.62 -31.98
CA THR A 17 24.95 -35.00 -33.31
C THR A 17 24.66 -33.48 -33.34
N ARG A 18 25.41 -32.74 -34.20
CA ARG A 18 25.01 -31.42 -34.77
C ARG A 18 24.31 -31.64 -36.13
N PRO A 19 23.61 -30.65 -36.72
CA PRO A 19 24.23 -29.61 -37.59
C PRO A 19 23.76 -28.17 -37.24
N GLU A 20 24.27 -27.04 -37.72
CA GLU A 20 25.02 -26.61 -38.94
C GLU A 20 24.20 -26.26 -40.21
N LEU A 21 23.72 -25.01 -40.23
CA LEU A 21 23.73 -24.00 -41.31
C LEU A 21 23.21 -24.28 -42.76
N LEU A 22 22.17 -23.48 -43.12
CA LEU A 22 21.95 -22.81 -44.43
C LEU A 22 21.58 -23.70 -45.65
N PRO A 23 21.16 -23.12 -46.80
CA PRO A 23 19.88 -22.38 -46.95
C PRO A 23 19.08 -22.79 -48.22
N ARG A 24 17.84 -22.30 -48.40
CA ARG A 24 17.20 -22.18 -49.73
C ARG A 24 15.96 -21.26 -49.78
N GLN A 25 15.66 -20.80 -50.99
CA GLN A 25 14.59 -19.86 -51.36
C GLN A 25 13.65 -20.52 -52.41
N VAL A 26 12.37 -20.11 -52.45
CA VAL A 26 11.43 -20.21 -53.60
C VAL A 26 11.02 -21.67 -53.97
N GLU A 27 9.76 -22.06 -54.22
CA GLU A 27 8.72 -21.47 -55.09
C GLU A 27 7.26 -21.85 -54.69
N ARG A 28 6.26 -21.37 -55.44
CA ARG A 28 4.79 -21.56 -55.26
C ARG A 28 4.19 -22.74 -56.05
N ARG A 29 3.09 -23.36 -55.60
CA ARG A 29 2.06 -24.03 -56.46
C ARG A 29 0.61 -23.96 -55.90
N GLN A 30 -0.38 -24.17 -56.78
CA GLN A 30 -1.85 -24.19 -56.55
C GLN A 30 -2.44 -25.62 -56.64
N PRO A 31 -3.74 -25.87 -56.33
CA PRO A 31 -4.88 -25.76 -57.29
C PRO A 31 -6.15 -25.12 -56.64
N GLY A 32 -7.37 -25.03 -57.22
CA GLY A 32 -7.89 -25.25 -58.60
C GLY A 32 -8.98 -26.35 -58.74
N ALA A 33 -10.05 -26.27 -59.56
CA ALA A 33 -10.72 -25.16 -60.27
C ALA A 33 -12.06 -25.58 -60.99
N ARG A 34 -13.05 -24.67 -61.13
CA ARG A 34 -14.29 -24.71 -62.00
C ARG A 34 -15.47 -25.57 -61.48
N ARG A 35 -16.77 -25.40 -61.85
CA ARG A 35 -17.46 -24.77 -63.02
C ARG A 35 -18.65 -23.81 -62.66
N ARG A 36 -19.34 -23.30 -63.70
CA ARG A 36 -20.44 -22.27 -63.78
C ARG A 36 -21.77 -22.92 -64.31
N PRO A 37 -22.97 -22.27 -64.41
CA PRO A 37 -23.24 -20.99 -65.13
C PRO A 37 -24.39 -20.08 -64.56
N GLN A 38 -24.86 -19.12 -65.37
CA GLN A 38 -25.97 -18.16 -65.11
C GLN A 38 -26.99 -18.18 -66.28
N MET A 39 -28.28 -17.85 -66.05
CA MET A 39 -29.01 -16.79 -66.77
C MET A 39 -30.49 -16.60 -66.34
N ALA A 40 -31.08 -15.49 -66.82
CA ALA A 40 -32.52 -15.16 -66.94
C ALA A 40 -33.27 -14.44 -65.78
N ARG A 41 -34.30 -13.70 -66.21
CA ARG A 41 -35.28 -12.81 -65.54
C ARG A 41 -36.70 -13.34 -65.90
N PRO A 42 -37.85 -12.86 -65.37
CA PRO A 42 -38.16 -11.51 -64.87
C PRO A 42 -38.92 -11.47 -63.53
N GLY A 43 -39.54 -10.33 -63.19
CA GLY A 43 -40.39 -10.15 -62.00
C GLY A 43 -41.72 -9.44 -62.33
N LEU A 44 -42.52 -9.16 -61.29
CA LEU A 44 -43.80 -8.45 -61.37
C LEU A 44 -44.07 -7.64 -60.09
N SER A 45 -44.89 -6.60 -60.21
CA SER A 45 -45.49 -5.78 -59.15
C SER A 45 -46.89 -5.37 -59.63
N PRO A 46 -47.89 -5.13 -58.75
CA PRO A 46 -48.21 -3.72 -58.46
C PRO A 46 -48.84 -3.40 -57.08
N HIS A 47 -48.60 -2.14 -56.66
CA HIS A 47 -49.46 -1.17 -55.95
C HIS A 47 -50.35 -1.55 -54.73
N GLY A 48 -50.16 -0.75 -53.66
CA GLY A 48 -51.11 -0.49 -52.56
C GLY A 48 -50.65 0.79 -51.79
N PRO A 49 -51.38 1.93 -51.78
CA PRO A 49 -50.75 3.23 -51.45
C PRO A 49 -51.42 4.09 -50.34
N VAL A 50 -50.80 5.25 -50.06
CA VAL A 50 -51.32 6.49 -49.39
C VAL A 50 -51.09 6.65 -47.85
N CYS A 51 -50.84 7.91 -47.46
CA CYS A 51 -50.55 8.50 -46.14
C CYS A 51 -51.50 9.74 -45.96
N PRO A 52 -51.41 10.67 -44.98
CA PRO A 52 -50.64 10.74 -43.71
C PRO A 52 -51.39 11.28 -42.45
N GLN A 53 -50.81 11.07 -41.25
CA GLN A 53 -50.81 12.01 -40.07
C GLN A 53 -52.16 12.46 -39.41
N PRO A 54 -52.18 13.25 -38.30
CA PRO A 54 -51.18 13.54 -37.24
C PRO A 54 -51.66 13.53 -35.74
N ALA A 55 -50.71 13.33 -34.82
CA ALA A 55 -50.50 14.04 -33.52
C ALA A 55 -51.47 14.03 -32.30
N ARG A 56 -50.86 14.16 -31.09
CA ARG A 56 -51.39 14.58 -29.75
C ARG A 56 -52.33 13.58 -29.00
N ALA A 57 -52.55 13.65 -27.67
CA ALA A 57 -51.71 14.06 -26.51
C ALA A 57 -52.39 13.72 -25.15
N ARG A 58 -51.60 13.49 -24.08
CA ARG A 58 -51.92 13.66 -22.61
C ARG A 58 -53.20 13.01 -22.00
N GLY A 59 -53.04 11.80 -21.43
CA GLY A 59 -53.05 11.47 -19.98
C GLY A 59 -54.23 11.77 -19.00
N GLY A 60 -54.38 10.89 -17.99
CA GLY A 60 -54.78 11.25 -16.61
C GLY A 60 -55.89 10.43 -15.90
N GLN A 61 -55.59 9.93 -14.68
CA GLN A 61 -56.50 9.74 -13.49
C GLN A 61 -57.72 8.77 -13.62
N ARG A 62 -58.34 8.16 -12.57
CA ARG A 62 -58.11 7.97 -11.11
C ARG A 62 -59.09 6.89 -10.56
N LEU A 63 -58.63 5.95 -9.71
CA LEU A 63 -59.38 5.28 -8.59
C LEU A 63 -60.71 4.52 -8.97
N PRO A 64 -61.48 3.85 -8.05
CA PRO A 64 -61.35 3.69 -6.59
C PRO A 64 -61.45 2.24 -6.00
N HIS A 65 -61.33 2.19 -4.66
CA HIS A 65 -61.68 1.16 -3.65
C HIS A 65 -62.45 -0.14 -4.02
N GLN A 66 -62.06 -1.26 -3.39
CA GLN A 66 -62.84 -1.89 -2.28
C GLN A 66 -61.96 -2.87 -1.44
N ALA A 67 -62.52 -3.68 -0.53
CA ALA A 67 -61.80 -4.29 0.60
C ALA A 67 -62.35 -5.66 1.07
N GLN A 68 -61.67 -6.24 2.09
CA GLN A 68 -62.08 -7.31 3.03
C GLN A 68 -61.69 -8.79 2.74
N ARG A 69 -60.99 -9.32 3.77
CA ARG A 69 -60.91 -10.65 4.44
C ARG A 69 -62.12 -11.64 4.31
N PRO A 70 -62.04 -12.92 4.81
CA PRO A 70 -60.94 -13.65 5.49
C PRO A 70 -60.76 -15.17 5.14
N ASP A 71 -59.89 -15.83 5.92
CA ASP A 71 -59.92 -17.25 6.40
C ASP A 71 -59.60 -18.45 5.48
N ALA A 72 -59.38 -19.60 6.13
CA ALA A 72 -58.69 -20.79 5.63
C ALA A 72 -59.40 -22.11 6.01
N VAL A 73 -59.01 -23.24 5.40
CA VAL A 73 -59.12 -24.62 5.93
C VAL A 73 -58.18 -25.55 5.13
N ASP A 74 -57.62 -26.56 5.79
CA ASP A 74 -56.85 -27.71 5.25
C ASP A 74 -57.52 -29.01 5.78
N PRO A 75 -57.66 -30.10 5.01
CA PRO A 75 -56.76 -31.26 5.23
C PRO A 75 -56.54 -32.28 4.06
N ALA A 76 -55.60 -33.22 4.31
CA ALA A 76 -55.66 -34.67 4.00
C ALA A 76 -55.02 -35.30 2.72
N VAL A 77 -53.71 -35.60 2.81
CA VAL A 77 -53.09 -36.97 2.86
C VAL A 77 -53.30 -38.04 1.73
N ALA A 78 -52.18 -38.42 1.08
CA ALA A 78 -51.80 -39.75 0.51
C ALA A 78 -52.54 -40.30 -0.75
N PRO A 79 -52.07 -41.38 -1.47
CA PRO A 79 -50.91 -42.28 -1.26
C PRO A 79 -49.93 -42.39 -2.47
N ALA A 80 -49.17 -43.50 -2.64
CA ALA A 80 -47.96 -43.59 -3.49
C ALA A 80 -47.80 -44.83 -4.41
N ALA A 81 -47.02 -44.69 -5.50
CA ALA A 81 -46.39 -45.73 -6.36
C ALA A 81 -45.20 -45.09 -7.16
N TRP A 82 -43.95 -45.62 -7.21
CA TRP A 82 -43.39 -46.71 -8.08
C TRP A 82 -43.43 -46.43 -9.61
N ARG A 83 -42.36 -46.55 -10.43
CA ARG A 83 -40.94 -46.98 -10.29
C ARG A 83 -39.99 -46.37 -11.37
N GLY A 84 -38.68 -46.27 -11.05
CA GLY A 84 -37.54 -46.50 -11.98
C GLY A 84 -37.04 -45.30 -12.83
N PRO A 85 -35.85 -45.38 -13.49
CA PRO A 85 -34.90 -46.51 -13.61
C PRO A 85 -33.66 -46.43 -12.66
N GLN A 86 -32.60 -47.20 -12.94
CA GLN A 86 -31.50 -47.54 -12.01
C GLN A 86 -30.17 -46.77 -12.24
N GLN A 87 -29.30 -46.78 -11.22
CA GLN A 87 -27.87 -46.40 -11.28
C GLN A 87 -26.95 -47.64 -11.36
N PRO A 88 -25.73 -47.53 -11.93
CA PRO A 88 -24.69 -48.57 -11.87
C PRO A 88 -23.91 -48.54 -10.53
N VAL A 89 -23.36 -49.69 -10.13
CA VAL A 89 -22.63 -49.89 -8.86
C VAL A 89 -21.16 -50.27 -9.12
N PRO A 90 -20.17 -49.68 -8.42
CA PRO A 90 -18.76 -50.10 -8.49
C PRO A 90 -18.45 -51.33 -7.61
N PRO A 91 -17.44 -52.16 -7.95
CA PRO A 91 -17.18 -53.44 -7.29
C PRO A 91 -16.46 -53.33 -5.92
N PRO A 92 -16.55 -54.39 -5.08
CA PRO A 92 -15.99 -54.39 -3.71
C PRO A 92 -14.47 -54.64 -3.64
N VAL A 93 -13.89 -54.27 -2.50
CA VAL A 93 -12.47 -54.46 -2.14
C VAL A 93 -12.29 -55.75 -1.31
N PRO A 94 -11.27 -56.60 -1.57
CA PRO A 94 -11.01 -57.81 -0.78
C PRO A 94 -10.15 -57.57 0.47
N GLU A 95 -10.45 -58.29 1.56
CA GLU A 95 -9.65 -58.32 2.80
C GLU A 95 -8.48 -59.32 2.72
N VAL A 96 -7.28 -58.97 3.24
CA VAL A 96 -6.25 -59.96 3.64
C VAL A 96 -5.46 -59.51 4.89
N ARG A 97 -5.72 -60.20 6.01
CA ARG A 97 -4.81 -60.69 7.09
C ARG A 97 -3.46 -59.99 7.40
N ALA A 98 -3.25 -59.68 8.69
CA ALA A 98 -1.94 -59.70 9.37
C ALA A 98 -1.56 -61.15 9.78
N PRO A 99 -0.35 -61.51 10.33
CA PRO A 99 0.80 -60.72 10.85
C PRO A 99 2.10 -61.06 10.03
N PRO A 100 3.38 -61.11 10.50
CA PRO A 100 4.02 -60.87 11.81
C PRO A 100 5.38 -60.09 11.81
N THR A 101 6.10 -60.15 12.94
CA THR A 101 7.49 -59.73 13.21
C THR A 101 8.21 -60.79 14.08
N PRO A 102 9.54 -60.77 14.36
CA PRO A 102 10.70 -60.10 13.71
C PRO A 102 11.72 -61.16 13.16
N PRO A 103 13.04 -60.91 12.92
CA PRO A 103 14.06 -60.88 14.01
C PRO A 103 15.39 -60.06 13.80
N HIS A 104 15.69 -59.18 14.77
CA HIS A 104 16.94 -59.01 15.56
C HIS A 104 18.43 -59.11 15.07
N ARG A 105 19.27 -58.35 15.83
CA ARG A 105 20.72 -58.50 16.23
C ARG A 105 21.80 -57.92 15.30
N HIS A 106 22.99 -57.49 15.77
CA HIS A 106 23.64 -57.41 17.12
C HIS A 106 24.10 -55.95 17.43
N GLY A 107 24.55 -55.49 18.61
CA GLY A 107 24.81 -56.02 19.99
C GLY A 107 25.83 -55.08 20.71
N GLY A 108 26.05 -55.02 22.04
CA GLY A 108 25.48 -55.66 23.24
C GLY A 108 26.31 -55.32 24.53
N ARG A 109 26.07 -56.00 25.67
CA ARG A 109 26.79 -55.95 27.01
C ARG A 109 26.48 -54.77 27.97
N LEU A 110 26.50 -54.88 29.32
CA LEU A 110 26.35 -56.02 30.29
C LEU A 110 26.20 -55.50 31.77
N VAL A 111 25.79 -56.38 32.71
CA VAL A 111 25.81 -56.27 34.22
C VAL A 111 24.83 -55.26 34.89
N ALA A 112 24.48 -55.35 36.19
CA ALA A 112 23.58 -56.31 36.88
C ALA A 112 23.23 -55.85 38.33
N SER A 113 22.18 -56.42 38.95
CA SER A 113 21.82 -56.37 40.40
C SER A 113 21.37 -54.99 41.00
N ALA A 114 20.59 -54.89 42.10
CA ALA A 114 19.58 -55.81 42.69
C ALA A 114 18.71 -55.10 43.77
N HIS A 115 17.44 -55.52 43.89
CA HIS A 115 16.50 -55.30 45.03
C HIS A 115 16.01 -53.85 45.25
N GLY A 116 14.85 -53.59 45.89
CA GLY A 116 13.93 -54.50 46.59
C GLY A 116 12.45 -54.08 46.54
N ARG A 117 11.59 -54.79 47.30
CA ARG A 117 10.13 -54.67 47.30
C ARG A 117 9.63 -53.65 48.33
N GLN A 118 8.45 -53.06 48.11
CA GLN A 118 7.27 -53.33 48.97
C GLN A 118 5.97 -52.67 48.45
N ALA A 119 4.85 -53.26 48.86
CA ALA A 119 3.52 -52.66 48.89
C ALA A 119 2.85 -53.17 50.17
N LEU A 120 1.98 -52.38 50.83
CA LEU A 120 0.93 -52.89 51.72
C LEU A 120 -0.08 -51.82 52.20
N ALA A 121 -1.23 -52.36 52.59
CA ALA A 121 -2.41 -51.80 53.25
C ALA A 121 -2.26 -50.53 54.12
N GLY A 122 -3.29 -49.67 54.07
CA GLY A 122 -3.50 -48.60 55.03
C GLY A 122 -4.39 -48.98 56.23
N ARG A 123 -4.52 -48.03 57.16
CA ARG A 123 -5.58 -47.83 58.18
C ARG A 123 -5.58 -46.30 58.45
N ALA A 124 -6.68 -45.56 58.38
CA ALA A 124 -7.93 -45.68 59.14
C ALA A 124 -7.77 -45.40 60.65
N CYS A 125 -8.06 -44.17 61.06
CA CYS A 125 -8.55 -43.87 62.41
C CYS A 125 -9.40 -42.57 62.37
N ALA A 126 -10.51 -42.53 63.10
CA ALA A 126 -11.42 -41.40 63.17
C ALA A 126 -11.76 -41.04 64.63
N ARG A 127 -12.07 -39.75 64.87
CA ARG A 127 -12.84 -39.19 66.00
C ARG A 127 -13.16 -37.73 65.62
N HIS A 128 -14.41 -37.36 65.34
CA HIS A 128 -15.54 -37.08 66.25
C HIS A 128 -15.34 -35.93 67.24
N ARG A 129 -16.14 -34.86 67.03
CA ARG A 129 -16.76 -33.88 67.96
C ARG A 129 -16.70 -32.45 67.38
N GLN A 130 -17.70 -31.58 67.55
CA GLN A 130 -19.15 -31.77 67.77
C GLN A 130 -19.85 -30.43 67.47
N ASP A 131 -21.10 -30.47 67.01
CA ASP A 131 -21.97 -29.28 66.87
C ASP A 131 -22.44 -28.80 68.26
N PRO A 132 -22.84 -27.52 68.46
CA PRO A 132 -24.28 -27.25 68.37
C PRO A 132 -24.68 -25.85 67.85
N GLY A 133 -25.60 -25.83 66.88
CA GLY A 133 -26.29 -24.62 66.39
C GLY A 133 -27.40 -24.04 67.28
N GLY A 134 -28.20 -23.13 66.71
CA GLY A 134 -29.45 -22.65 67.32
C GLY A 134 -29.95 -21.28 66.81
N GLY A 135 -31.22 -21.24 66.37
CA GLY A 135 -32.09 -20.05 66.49
C GLY A 135 -32.10 -19.02 65.35
N ALA A 136 -33.24 -18.93 64.65
CA ALA A 136 -33.74 -17.65 64.13
C ALA A 136 -34.53 -16.92 65.25
N PRO A 137 -34.83 -15.61 65.12
CA PRO A 137 -36.20 -15.28 64.70
C PRO A 137 -36.37 -14.00 63.86
N GLY A 138 -37.56 -13.88 63.29
CA GLY A 138 -38.34 -12.64 63.18
C GLY A 138 -39.82 -13.00 63.43
N PRO A 139 -40.81 -12.13 63.22
CA PRO A 139 -40.75 -10.71 62.82
C PRO A 139 -41.30 -9.78 63.92
N ASP A 140 -41.53 -8.49 63.59
CA ASP A 140 -42.41 -7.60 64.37
C ASP A 140 -43.20 -6.66 63.44
N GLN A 141 -44.33 -6.11 63.89
CA GLN A 141 -45.28 -5.35 63.04
C GLN A 141 -45.84 -4.05 63.67
N CYS A 142 -46.18 -3.11 62.78
CA CYS A 142 -47.24 -2.09 62.88
C CYS A 142 -47.18 -0.98 63.96
N GLY A 143 -47.35 0.26 63.49
CA GLY A 143 -47.74 1.44 64.27
C GLY A 143 -48.21 2.56 63.33
N LEU A 144 -49.43 3.07 63.50
CA LEU A 144 -50.08 4.05 62.61
C LEU A 144 -50.07 5.46 63.24
N CYS A 145 -50.06 6.52 62.42
CA CYS A 145 -51.18 7.50 62.36
C CYS A 145 -50.97 8.67 61.36
N HIS A 146 -52.07 9.03 60.71
CA HIS A 146 -52.36 10.31 60.03
C HIS A 146 -53.52 10.99 60.83
N PRO A 147 -54.15 12.14 60.46
CA PRO A 147 -54.08 12.90 59.20
C PRO A 147 -53.95 14.45 59.36
N HIS A 148 -53.87 15.18 58.23
CA HIS A 148 -54.90 16.16 57.84
C HIS A 148 -54.71 16.66 56.38
N ARG A 149 -55.77 17.22 55.79
CA ARG A 149 -55.91 17.77 54.42
C ARG A 149 -56.73 19.09 54.52
N PRO A 150 -56.76 20.01 53.51
CA PRO A 150 -57.37 19.72 52.20
C PRO A 150 -56.70 20.36 50.95
N ASP A 151 -57.12 19.84 49.79
CA ASP A 151 -57.07 20.43 48.42
C ASP A 151 -58.25 21.44 48.21
N PRO A 152 -58.51 22.12 47.05
CA PRO A 152 -57.95 21.92 45.69
C PRO A 152 -57.61 23.20 44.86
N GLU A 153 -57.00 23.03 43.67
CA GLU A 153 -57.59 23.32 42.32
C GLU A 153 -56.56 23.22 41.17
N GLY A 154 -57.04 22.99 39.93
CA GLY A 154 -56.26 23.12 38.68
C GLY A 154 -55.69 21.82 38.07
N GLN A 155 -56.30 21.30 37.01
CA GLN A 155 -55.87 20.07 36.29
C GLN A 155 -55.51 20.32 34.79
N PRO A 156 -54.96 19.34 34.03
CA PRO A 156 -53.85 19.59 33.08
C PRO A 156 -54.23 19.48 31.59
N ARG A 157 -53.22 19.64 30.69
CA ARG A 157 -53.29 19.22 29.27
C ARG A 157 -51.96 18.59 28.75
N PRO A 158 -51.99 17.81 27.64
CA PRO A 158 -50.99 16.77 27.39
C PRO A 158 -50.29 16.83 26.00
N VAL A 159 -49.50 15.78 25.72
CA VAL A 159 -48.80 15.42 24.47
C VAL A 159 -49.72 15.37 23.23
N HIS A 160 -49.21 15.70 22.04
CA HIS A 160 -49.70 15.13 20.77
C HIS A 160 -48.64 15.09 19.67
N LEU A 161 -48.73 14.07 18.79
CA LEU A 161 -48.10 14.04 17.45
C LEU A 161 -49.05 14.68 16.43
N PHE A 162 -48.55 15.19 15.29
CA PHE A 162 -48.69 14.49 13.99
C PHE A 162 -47.91 15.17 12.84
N ASP A 163 -47.95 14.51 11.68
CA ASP A 163 -47.19 14.73 10.43
C ASP A 163 -47.97 15.55 9.37
N ASP A 164 -47.33 15.79 8.22
CA ASP A 164 -47.87 15.74 6.85
C ASP A 164 -47.98 17.07 6.03
N ARG A 165 -47.65 16.92 4.75
CA ARG A 165 -48.16 17.63 3.55
C ARG A 165 -47.59 18.98 3.04
N GLN A 166 -46.54 18.83 2.21
CA GLN A 166 -46.56 19.09 0.74
C GLN A 166 -46.46 20.51 0.13
N ARG A 167 -45.61 20.57 -0.92
CA ARG A 167 -45.64 21.43 -2.15
C ARG A 167 -45.27 22.92 -2.01
N ALA A 168 -44.92 23.63 -3.10
CA ALA A 168 -44.17 23.32 -4.34
C ALA A 168 -44.08 24.59 -5.21
N ARG A 169 -43.06 24.68 -6.10
CA ARG A 169 -42.80 25.77 -7.07
C ARG A 169 -42.37 27.09 -6.39
N GLY A 170 -41.40 27.86 -6.88
CA GLY A 170 -40.67 27.81 -8.15
C GLY A 170 -40.94 29.08 -8.96
N GLY A 171 -39.94 29.97 -9.09
CA GLY A 171 -40.06 31.20 -9.88
C GLY A 171 -38.79 32.06 -9.83
N ARG A 172 -38.05 32.13 -10.94
CA ARG A 172 -36.98 33.12 -11.15
C ARG A 172 -37.57 34.39 -11.78
N VAL A 173 -37.20 35.58 -11.30
CA VAL A 173 -37.16 36.82 -12.10
C VAL A 173 -36.01 37.71 -11.61
N HIS A 174 -35.09 38.10 -12.49
CA HIS A 174 -34.19 39.24 -12.28
C HIS A 174 -34.90 40.54 -12.67
N ARG A 175 -34.62 41.65 -11.97
CA ARG A 175 -34.07 42.89 -12.57
C ARG A 175 -33.78 44.02 -11.56
N THR A 176 -32.59 44.61 -11.67
CA THR A 176 -32.30 46.06 -11.84
C THR A 176 -33.49 47.04 -11.73
N LEU A 177 -33.44 48.27 -11.21
CA LEU A 177 -32.41 49.33 -11.02
C LEU A 177 -33.12 50.47 -10.19
N ARG A 178 -32.57 51.57 -9.63
CA ARG A 178 -31.25 52.25 -9.52
C ARG A 178 -31.34 53.29 -8.38
N ARG A 179 -30.25 53.67 -7.70
CA ARG A 179 -30.04 55.06 -7.21
C ARG A 179 -28.55 55.43 -7.04
N GLN A 180 -28.25 56.71 -7.15
CA GLN A 180 -26.93 57.26 -7.46
C GLN A 180 -26.16 57.77 -6.24
N GLY A 181 -24.83 57.94 -6.42
CA GLY A 181 -24.20 59.24 -6.11
C GLY A 181 -22.98 59.22 -5.19
N GLY A 182 -21.87 59.84 -5.65
CA GLY A 182 -20.76 60.27 -4.78
C GLY A 182 -19.40 59.64 -5.10
N VAL A 183 -18.53 60.39 -5.80
CA VAL A 183 -17.10 60.11 -5.97
C VAL A 183 -16.35 61.44 -5.91
N HIS A 184 -15.22 61.53 -5.20
CA HIS A 184 -14.12 62.45 -5.55
C HIS A 184 -12.78 61.94 -4.98
N ARG A 185 -11.66 62.50 -5.46
CA ARG A 185 -10.28 62.00 -5.29
C ARG A 185 -9.41 62.91 -4.40
N LEU A 186 -8.26 62.34 -4.02
CA LEU A 186 -7.07 62.95 -3.40
C LEU A 186 -6.62 64.29 -4.03
N PRO A 187 -5.79 65.07 -3.31
CA PRO A 187 -4.37 65.13 -3.69
C PRO A 187 -3.40 64.90 -2.51
N ALA A 188 -2.09 64.81 -2.80
CA ALA A 188 -1.02 64.56 -1.83
C ALA A 188 0.14 65.57 -1.98
N ARG A 189 1.01 65.73 -0.96
CA ARG A 189 2.44 66.11 -1.11
C ARG A 189 3.27 66.06 0.20
N GLN A 190 4.51 65.59 0.04
CA GLN A 190 5.76 65.95 0.76
C GLN A 190 5.98 65.53 2.25
N GLY A 191 7.23 65.19 2.57
CA GLY A 191 7.79 64.91 3.91
C GLY A 191 8.74 66.03 4.40
N PRO A 192 9.77 65.79 5.25
CA PRO A 192 10.62 64.58 5.31
C PRO A 192 11.10 64.06 6.72
N ASP A 193 11.68 62.84 6.71
CA ASP A 193 12.82 62.30 7.50
C ASP A 193 13.01 62.63 9.02
N ARG A 194 12.96 61.63 9.92
CA ARG A 194 14.16 61.11 10.67
C ARG A 194 13.96 60.01 11.75
N ARG A 195 14.87 59.03 11.72
CA ARG A 195 15.51 58.23 12.82
C ARG A 195 14.76 57.11 13.60
N ALA A 196 15.12 55.88 13.20
CA ALA A 196 15.79 54.83 14.02
C ALA A 196 14.97 53.79 14.85
N PRO A 197 15.42 52.51 14.93
CA PRO A 197 14.70 51.40 15.55
C PRO A 197 15.17 51.03 16.98
N ARG A 198 14.39 50.18 17.68
CA ARG A 198 14.68 49.65 19.03
C ARG A 198 15.51 48.36 18.99
N ARG A 199 16.27 48.08 20.06
CA ARG A 199 17.08 46.87 20.30
C ARG A 199 16.58 46.08 21.54
N PRO A 200 16.89 44.77 21.67
CA PRO A 200 16.49 43.93 22.80
C PRO A 200 17.30 44.20 24.11
N PRO A 201 16.83 43.70 25.27
CA PRO A 201 17.51 43.86 26.57
C PRO A 201 18.76 42.96 26.71
N ARG A 202 19.54 43.20 27.78
CA ARG A 202 20.87 42.61 28.03
C ARG A 202 20.88 41.65 29.23
N HIS A 203 21.86 40.73 29.25
CA HIS A 203 22.37 40.09 30.46
C HIS A 203 23.02 41.11 31.43
N PRO A 204 23.06 40.80 32.73
CA PRO A 204 24.15 41.18 33.64
C PRO A 204 25.20 40.07 33.76
N ASP A 205 26.47 40.43 33.78
CA ASP A 205 27.60 39.56 34.11
C ASP A 205 27.96 39.71 35.60
N GLY A 206 28.56 38.68 36.21
CA GLY A 206 28.98 38.73 37.62
C GLY A 206 29.89 37.57 38.02
N ARG A 207 31.21 37.79 37.98
CA ARG A 207 32.23 36.80 38.37
C ARG A 207 33.04 37.27 39.59
N THR A 208 33.35 36.34 40.50
CA THR A 208 34.51 36.45 41.42
C THR A 208 34.95 35.08 41.95
N SER A 209 36.27 34.95 42.20
CA SER A 209 36.97 33.93 43.04
C SER A 209 36.85 32.42 42.75
N HIS A 210 37.97 31.86 42.26
CA HIS A 210 38.50 30.50 42.55
C HIS A 210 39.11 30.44 44.00
N PRO A 211 39.72 29.34 44.53
CA PRO A 211 40.11 28.05 43.93
C PRO A 211 39.79 26.77 44.77
N GLY A 212 40.31 25.60 44.36
CA GLY A 212 40.48 24.42 45.25
C GLY A 212 40.42 23.05 44.55
N CYS A 213 41.32 22.12 44.89
CA CYS A 213 41.35 20.75 44.37
C CYS A 213 41.99 19.73 45.34
N LEU A 214 41.66 18.44 45.15
CA LEU A 214 42.26 17.22 45.71
C LEU A 214 41.94 16.83 47.19
N PRO A 215 42.09 15.54 47.59
CA PRO A 215 41.17 14.90 48.55
C PRO A 215 41.82 14.11 49.73
N GLY A 216 41.01 13.60 50.68
CA GLY A 216 41.49 12.67 51.72
C GLY A 216 40.45 12.01 52.65
N ARG A 217 40.35 10.67 52.57
CA ARG A 217 39.81 9.67 53.53
C ARG A 217 40.54 9.70 54.93
N PRO A 218 40.30 8.83 55.97
CA PRO A 218 39.51 7.57 56.05
C PRO A 218 38.78 7.19 57.40
N LEU A 219 38.12 5.98 57.45
CA LEU A 219 38.02 5.00 58.58
C LEU A 219 37.22 5.36 59.89
N ARG A 220 36.64 4.46 60.73
CA ARG A 220 36.25 3.00 60.69
C ARG A 220 35.43 2.61 61.97
N LEU A 221 34.54 1.59 61.93
CA LEU A 221 34.54 0.36 62.80
C LEU A 221 33.27 -0.54 62.68
N LEU A 222 33.29 -1.69 63.37
CA LEU A 222 32.46 -2.94 63.29
C LEU A 222 32.06 -3.38 64.75
N PRO A 223 31.41 -4.53 65.11
CA PRO A 223 31.24 -5.83 64.37
C PRO A 223 29.96 -6.71 64.60
N GLY A 224 29.90 -7.86 63.90
CA GLY A 224 29.08 -9.07 64.25
C GLY A 224 28.42 -9.79 63.05
N GLN A 225 29.03 -10.77 62.34
CA GLN A 225 29.17 -12.23 62.67
C GLN A 225 27.79 -12.94 62.83
N ARG A 226 27.32 -13.96 62.06
CA ARG A 226 27.87 -15.03 61.15
C ARG A 226 26.73 -15.56 60.20
N GLN A 227 26.83 -16.51 59.25
CA GLN A 227 27.86 -17.15 58.36
C GLN A 227 27.15 -18.29 57.52
N LEU A 228 27.81 -18.90 56.50
CA LEU A 228 27.41 -20.11 55.69
C LEU A 228 26.34 -19.88 54.58
N GLN A 229 26.39 -20.48 53.36
CA GLN A 229 27.44 -21.21 52.59
C GLN A 229 27.04 -21.41 51.09
N CYS A 230 28.02 -21.40 50.14
CA CYS A 230 28.15 -22.26 48.91
C CYS A 230 27.00 -22.34 47.82
N VAL A 231 27.20 -22.63 46.50
CA VAL A 231 28.34 -22.98 45.59
C VAL A 231 28.16 -22.33 44.17
N HIS A 232 29.21 -22.35 43.33
CA HIS A 232 29.30 -21.93 41.91
C HIS A 232 28.42 -22.65 40.87
N TRP A 233 28.37 -22.11 39.63
CA TRP A 233 29.02 -22.80 38.48
C TRP A 233 29.50 -21.84 37.36
N HIS A 234 30.65 -22.15 36.75
CA HIS A 234 31.18 -21.58 35.49
C HIS A 234 31.93 -22.71 34.73
N PRO A 235 31.77 -22.85 33.39
CA PRO A 235 32.66 -23.66 32.57
C PRO A 235 33.92 -22.88 32.12
N PRO A 236 35.04 -23.54 31.76
CA PRO A 236 36.37 -22.95 31.87
C PRO A 236 37.06 -22.56 30.54
N SER A 237 38.18 -21.86 30.66
CA SER A 237 39.19 -21.66 29.62
C SER A 237 40.58 -22.11 30.09
N GLU A 238 41.16 -23.08 29.36
CA GLU A 238 42.53 -23.57 29.50
C GLU A 238 42.99 -24.05 28.10
N ALA A 239 44.27 -24.19 27.74
CA ALA A 239 45.53 -23.58 28.19
C ALA A 239 46.61 -24.00 27.16
N LEU A 240 47.84 -23.48 27.26
CA LEU A 240 48.92 -23.77 26.31
C LEU A 240 49.43 -25.23 26.36
N GLY A 241 49.62 -25.84 25.20
CA GLY A 241 50.35 -27.11 25.02
C GLY A 241 51.61 -26.92 24.17
N GLN A 242 52.71 -27.57 24.53
CA GLN A 242 54.01 -27.41 23.86
C GLN A 242 54.13 -28.30 22.61
N GLY A 243 54.91 -27.86 21.62
CA GLY A 243 54.95 -28.46 20.29
C GLY A 243 55.87 -29.68 20.13
N HIS A 244 55.93 -30.20 18.90
CA HIS A 244 57.01 -31.09 18.45
C HIS A 244 57.30 -30.89 16.96
N LEU A 245 58.56 -31.14 16.56
CA LEU A 245 59.08 -30.98 15.20
C LEU A 245 58.48 -31.99 14.20
N LEU A 246 58.54 -31.68 12.90
CA LEU A 246 59.02 -32.65 11.88
C LEU A 246 59.39 -32.02 10.51
N ARG A 247 60.71 -31.84 10.31
CA ARG A 247 61.51 -31.96 9.05
C ARG A 247 61.10 -31.28 7.73
N ASP A 248 62.07 -30.54 7.21
CA ASP A 248 62.26 -30.22 5.78
C ASP A 248 62.47 -31.47 4.89
N ARG A 249 62.20 -31.30 3.58
CA ARG A 249 63.19 -31.61 2.51
C ARG A 249 62.84 -30.87 1.19
N PRO A 250 63.83 -30.62 0.29
CA PRO A 250 63.73 -29.48 -0.63
C PRO A 250 63.53 -29.82 -2.13
N GLY A 251 62.99 -28.83 -2.85
CA GLY A 251 63.59 -28.33 -4.10
C GLY A 251 63.16 -28.92 -5.46
N PHE A 252 62.64 -28.06 -6.34
CA PHE A 252 62.96 -28.02 -7.78
C PHE A 252 62.72 -26.58 -8.32
N PRO A 253 63.60 -26.00 -9.18
CA PRO A 253 63.57 -24.56 -9.49
C PRO A 253 63.03 -24.19 -10.89
N GLY A 254 62.60 -22.92 -11.03
CA GLY A 254 62.30 -22.24 -12.30
C GLY A 254 60.80 -21.94 -12.51
N ARG A 255 60.39 -20.77 -13.02
CA ARG A 255 61.14 -19.61 -13.55
C ARG A 255 60.46 -18.29 -13.18
N ASP A 256 61.24 -17.24 -13.02
CA ASP A 256 60.77 -15.88 -12.74
C ASP A 256 60.04 -15.21 -13.92
N ARG A 257 58.97 -14.49 -13.60
CA ARG A 257 58.65 -13.17 -14.18
C ARG A 257 58.08 -12.27 -13.08
N PRO A 258 58.57 -11.03 -12.90
CA PRO A 258 58.11 -10.17 -11.81
C PRO A 258 56.72 -9.60 -12.12
N VAL A 259 55.78 -9.82 -11.22
CA VAL A 259 54.57 -8.98 -11.08
C VAL A 259 54.88 -7.95 -10.00
N ALA A 260 54.66 -6.67 -10.30
CA ALA A 260 55.02 -5.59 -9.39
C ALA A 260 54.32 -5.73 -8.02
N ALA A 261 55.09 -5.63 -6.94
CA ALA A 261 54.55 -5.69 -5.59
C ALA A 261 53.65 -4.47 -5.33
N ARG A 262 52.33 -4.67 -5.43
CA ARG A 262 51.35 -3.65 -5.09
C ARG A 262 51.37 -3.48 -3.58
N MET A 263 51.89 -2.35 -3.08
CA MET A 263 51.85 -2.02 -1.66
C MET A 263 50.41 -2.13 -1.15
N VAL A 264 50.16 -3.09 -0.26
CA VAL A 264 48.98 -3.07 0.59
C VAL A 264 49.24 -1.98 1.62
N ILE A 265 48.65 -0.80 1.38
CA ILE A 265 48.53 0.20 2.43
C ILE A 265 47.54 -0.39 3.42
N ASP A 266 48.05 -0.81 4.57
CA ASP A 266 47.23 -1.38 5.63
C ASP A 266 46.36 -0.26 6.22
N HIS A 267 45.08 -0.25 5.84
CA HIS A 267 44.14 0.75 6.35
C HIS A 267 43.93 0.48 7.85
N PRO A 268 44.20 1.45 8.74
CA PRO A 268 44.09 1.22 10.18
C PRO A 268 42.65 0.86 10.51
N GLN A 269 42.43 -0.39 10.95
CA GLN A 269 41.09 -0.84 11.29
C GLN A 269 40.57 -0.06 12.50
N ARG A 270 39.37 0.52 12.36
CA ARG A 270 38.69 1.27 13.41
C ARG A 270 38.53 0.38 14.65
N SER A 271 38.96 0.84 15.82
CA SER A 271 38.66 0.15 17.08
C SER A 271 37.14 -0.03 17.20
N PRO A 272 36.64 -1.25 17.50
CA PRO A 272 35.21 -1.57 17.41
C PRO A 272 34.35 -0.79 18.41
N ASP A 273 34.96 -0.19 19.44
CA ASP A 273 34.27 0.53 20.51
C ASP A 273 33.79 1.95 20.13
N VAL A 274 34.21 2.50 18.98
CA VAL A 274 33.86 3.88 18.58
C VAL A 274 32.61 3.89 17.69
N MET A 275 31.47 4.27 18.27
CA MET A 275 30.19 4.47 17.58
C MET A 275 30.33 5.34 16.31
N PRO A 276 29.73 4.94 15.17
CA PRO A 276 29.68 5.76 13.97
C PRO A 276 28.67 6.90 14.09
N ARG A 277 28.89 7.98 13.31
CA ARG A 277 27.84 8.98 13.07
C ARG A 277 26.74 8.35 12.21
N ILE A 278 25.55 8.23 12.80
CA ILE A 278 24.37 7.59 12.20
C ILE A 278 23.39 8.68 11.78
N VAL A 279 22.93 8.63 10.53
CA VAL A 279 21.75 9.38 10.09
C VAL A 279 20.56 8.43 9.95
N VAL A 280 19.46 8.78 10.59
CA VAL A 280 18.19 8.05 10.50
C VAL A 280 17.18 8.88 9.73
N ASP A 281 16.48 8.30 8.75
CA ASP A 281 15.37 8.99 8.09
C ASP A 281 14.02 8.64 8.72
N GLY A 282 13.38 9.60 9.38
CA GLY A 282 12.09 9.49 10.07
C GLY A 282 10.86 9.30 9.17
N VAL A 283 11.04 9.06 7.87
CA VAL A 283 9.99 8.91 6.85
C VAL A 283 8.75 8.10 7.26
N PHE A 284 8.87 7.04 8.06
CA PHE A 284 7.69 6.24 8.44
C PHE A 284 6.67 7.04 9.26
N PHE A 285 7.11 8.00 10.09
CA PHE A 285 6.21 8.82 10.91
C PHE A 285 5.29 9.73 10.09
N GLN A 286 5.71 10.07 8.86
CA GLN A 286 4.90 10.77 7.86
C GLN A 286 3.89 9.81 7.18
N ILE A 287 4.30 8.56 6.94
CA ILE A 287 3.49 7.55 6.22
C ILE A 287 2.40 6.96 7.12
N GLY A 288 2.68 6.69 8.40
CA GLY A 288 1.69 6.08 9.28
C GLY A 288 2.12 5.91 10.74
N ARG A 289 1.14 5.76 11.62
CA ARG A 289 1.31 5.58 13.07
C ARG A 289 0.97 4.16 13.51
N SER A 290 1.60 3.18 12.85
CA SER A 290 1.41 1.74 13.10
C SER A 290 2.45 1.18 14.10
N GLY A 291 2.50 -0.14 14.27
CA GLY A 291 3.51 -0.82 15.09
C GLY A 291 4.97 -0.50 14.69
N ILE A 292 5.23 -0.16 13.41
CA ILE A 292 6.58 0.28 12.97
C ILE A 292 6.95 1.63 13.63
N ALA A 293 6.00 2.56 13.75
CA ALA A 293 6.21 3.81 14.47
C ALA A 293 6.44 3.58 15.98
N ARG A 294 5.74 2.61 16.59
CA ARG A 294 6.00 2.19 17.99
C ARG A 294 7.43 1.64 18.14
N VAL A 295 7.86 0.73 17.26
CA VAL A 295 9.22 0.16 17.24
C VAL A 295 10.28 1.27 17.16
N TRP A 296 10.16 2.21 16.22
CA TRP A 296 11.13 3.29 16.08
C TRP A 296 11.13 4.28 17.24
N THR A 297 9.95 4.62 17.79
CA THR A 297 9.87 5.45 19.00
C THR A 297 10.60 4.78 20.17
N LYS A 298 10.41 3.48 20.37
CA LYS A 298 11.07 2.72 21.43
C LYS A 298 12.58 2.58 21.20
N LEU A 299 13.03 2.36 19.97
CA LEU A 299 14.46 2.37 19.62
C LEU A 299 15.12 3.71 19.98
N PHE A 300 14.46 4.85 19.71
CA PHE A 300 14.97 6.16 20.11
C PHE A 300 14.98 6.35 21.63
N GLU A 301 13.93 5.93 22.35
CA GLU A 301 13.90 5.96 23.83
C GLU A 301 15.05 5.14 24.47
N GLU A 302 15.39 3.98 23.90
CA GLU A 302 16.51 3.15 24.36
C GLU A 302 17.88 3.71 23.96
N TRP A 303 18.01 4.31 22.78
CA TRP A 303 19.26 4.95 22.33
C TRP A 303 19.58 6.22 23.12
N VAL A 304 18.58 7.02 23.52
CA VAL A 304 18.78 8.12 24.47
C VAL A 304 19.24 7.58 25.82
N ARG A 305 18.63 6.50 26.32
CA ARG A 305 18.97 5.92 27.64
C ARG A 305 20.35 5.26 27.69
N SER A 306 20.85 4.78 26.55
CA SER A 306 22.16 4.12 26.43
C SER A 306 23.29 5.02 25.92
N GLY A 307 23.01 6.30 25.61
CA GLY A 307 23.98 7.24 25.04
C GLY A 307 24.27 7.05 23.54
N VAL A 308 23.66 6.04 22.90
CA VAL A 308 23.76 5.84 21.44
C VAL A 308 23.20 7.05 20.68
N ALA A 309 22.20 7.75 21.23
CA ALA A 309 21.62 8.96 20.62
C ALA A 309 22.60 10.13 20.48
N ASP A 310 23.69 10.18 21.24
CA ASP A 310 24.73 11.21 21.08
C ASP A 310 25.43 11.13 19.71
N HIS A 311 25.31 9.98 19.04
CA HIS A 311 25.86 9.69 17.72
C HIS A 311 24.78 9.61 16.60
N VAL A 312 23.51 9.87 16.92
CA VAL A 312 22.36 9.68 16.01
C VAL A 312 21.68 11.02 15.73
N THR A 313 21.64 11.41 14.45
CA THR A 313 20.80 12.52 13.98
C THR A 313 19.64 11.98 13.15
N VAL A 314 18.41 12.37 13.48
CA VAL A 314 17.21 11.94 12.76
C VAL A 314 16.65 13.04 11.88
N ILE A 315 16.33 12.71 10.63
CA ILE A 315 15.64 13.59 9.68
C ILE A 315 14.14 13.50 9.97
N ASP A 316 13.54 14.54 10.56
CA ASP A 316 12.10 14.63 10.78
C ASP A 316 11.41 15.14 9.51
N ARG A 317 10.78 14.22 8.80
CA ARG A 317 10.05 14.50 7.56
C ARG A 317 8.78 15.28 7.86
N ALA A 318 8.76 16.54 7.45
CA ALA A 318 7.64 17.48 7.58
C ALA A 318 7.08 17.67 9.01
N GLY A 319 7.89 17.48 10.06
CA GLY A 319 7.44 17.67 11.45
C GLY A 319 6.49 16.57 11.93
N SER A 320 6.65 15.35 11.44
CA SER A 320 5.73 14.22 11.66
C SER A 320 6.09 13.36 12.86
N MET A 321 7.36 13.40 13.30
CA MET A 321 7.89 12.60 14.40
C MET A 321 7.26 12.93 15.78
N PRO A 322 7.18 11.95 16.69
CA PRO A 322 6.95 12.23 18.10
C PRO A 322 8.16 12.93 18.72
N HIS A 323 7.93 13.84 19.67
CA HIS A 323 9.01 14.47 20.41
C HIS A 323 9.65 13.47 21.40
N VAL A 324 10.90 13.08 21.14
CA VAL A 324 11.72 12.25 22.03
C VAL A 324 12.81 13.15 22.66
N PRO A 325 12.72 13.48 23.97
CA PRO A 325 13.73 14.28 24.64
C PRO A 325 15.12 13.62 24.56
N GLY A 326 16.15 14.40 24.22
CA GLY A 326 17.53 13.92 24.08
C GLY A 326 17.91 13.38 22.69
N LEU A 327 16.96 13.23 21.76
CA LEU A 327 17.23 12.84 20.38
C LEU A 327 17.65 14.07 19.54
N GLN A 328 18.72 13.96 18.75
CA GLN A 328 19.12 15.03 17.81
C GLN A 328 18.27 14.92 16.54
N VAL A 329 17.66 16.03 16.13
CA VAL A 329 16.70 16.07 15.01
C VAL A 329 17.00 17.24 14.07
N VAL A 330 16.93 16.99 12.77
CA VAL A 330 16.99 18.01 11.71
C VAL A 330 15.70 17.98 10.86
N PRO A 331 15.20 19.12 10.37
CA PRO A 331 14.02 19.14 9.51
C PRO A 331 14.33 18.56 8.13
N GLY A 332 13.47 17.67 7.64
CA GLY A 332 13.50 17.16 6.27
C GLY A 332 12.24 17.54 5.48
N PRO A 333 12.34 17.80 4.16
CA PRO A 333 11.17 17.97 3.31
C PRO A 333 10.37 16.65 3.24
N PRO A 334 9.04 16.70 3.02
CA PRO A 334 8.22 15.50 2.96
C PRO A 334 8.70 14.55 1.86
N PHE A 335 8.66 13.25 2.15
CA PHE A 335 8.91 12.21 1.16
C PHE A 335 7.64 11.91 0.36
N GLY A 336 7.79 11.62 -0.94
CA GLY A 336 6.73 11.12 -1.81
C GLY A 336 7.32 10.23 -2.90
N TYR A 337 6.59 9.17 -3.28
CA TYR A 337 7.07 8.20 -4.27
C TYR A 337 7.20 8.77 -5.69
N ASN A 338 6.67 9.97 -5.95
CA ASN A 338 6.74 10.68 -7.23
C ASN A 338 8.10 11.35 -7.49
N ASP A 339 8.95 11.51 -6.47
CA ASP A 339 10.31 12.04 -6.59
C ASP A 339 11.28 11.23 -5.71
N VAL A 340 11.44 9.95 -6.05
CA VAL A 340 12.40 9.06 -5.39
C VAL A 340 13.83 9.54 -5.60
N ASP A 341 14.27 9.83 -6.83
CA ASP A 341 15.67 10.14 -7.11
C ASP A 341 16.11 11.53 -6.61
N GLY A 342 15.23 12.54 -6.68
CA GLY A 342 15.47 13.82 -6.02
C GLY A 342 15.52 13.67 -4.50
N ASP A 343 14.74 12.76 -3.92
CA ASP A 343 14.84 12.47 -2.49
C ASP A 343 16.13 11.73 -2.12
N ARG A 344 16.56 10.75 -2.92
CA ARG A 344 17.85 10.06 -2.75
C ARG A 344 19.01 11.07 -2.77
N GLN A 345 18.95 12.08 -3.65
CA GLN A 345 19.90 13.20 -3.68
C GLN A 345 19.81 14.10 -2.42
N ARG A 346 18.60 14.43 -1.95
CA ARG A 346 18.41 15.23 -0.72
C ARG A 346 18.92 14.50 0.53
N VAL A 347 18.61 13.21 0.66
CA VAL A 347 19.12 12.33 1.71
C VAL A 347 20.65 12.22 1.63
N GLN A 348 21.24 12.12 0.43
CA GLN A 348 22.69 12.14 0.29
C GLN A 348 23.30 13.46 0.78
N ARG A 349 22.77 14.63 0.37
CA ARG A 349 23.27 15.92 0.83
C ARG A 349 23.20 16.06 2.35
N LEU A 350 22.09 15.66 2.98
CA LEU A 350 21.97 15.61 4.43
C LEU A 350 22.98 14.64 5.08
N CYS A 351 23.27 13.50 4.45
CA CYS A 351 24.31 12.58 4.91
C CYS A 351 25.72 13.21 4.80
N ASP A 352 26.02 13.96 3.73
CA ASP A 352 27.31 14.62 3.52
C ASP A 352 27.50 15.79 4.50
N GLU A 353 26.47 16.61 4.70
CA GLU A 353 26.43 17.75 5.63
C GLU A 353 26.58 17.30 7.10
N LEU A 354 25.88 16.24 7.50
CA LEU A 354 26.00 15.61 8.82
C LEU A 354 27.22 14.68 8.94
N GLN A 355 27.97 14.50 7.86
CA GLN A 355 29.14 13.64 7.74
C GLN A 355 28.88 12.18 8.19
N ALA A 356 27.72 11.65 7.81
CA ALA A 356 27.23 10.34 8.16
C ALA A 356 28.17 9.21 7.71
N GLU A 357 28.49 8.30 8.63
CA GLU A 357 29.29 7.11 8.36
C GLU A 357 28.41 5.89 8.03
N VAL A 358 27.14 5.93 8.47
CA VAL A 358 26.10 4.96 8.12
C VAL A 358 24.73 5.63 8.11
N PHE A 359 23.87 5.19 7.19
CA PHE A 359 22.48 5.59 7.08
C PHE A 359 21.53 4.43 7.44
N ILE A 360 20.36 4.74 7.99
CA ILE A 360 19.22 3.82 8.06
C ILE A 360 17.89 4.56 7.87
N SER A 361 16.98 4.00 7.07
CA SER A 361 15.62 4.52 6.98
C SER A 361 14.73 3.86 8.04
N THR A 362 13.77 4.62 8.57
CA THR A 362 12.64 4.04 9.31
C THR A 362 11.71 3.22 8.42
N TYR A 363 11.83 3.36 7.10
CA TYR A 363 11.16 2.56 6.09
C TYR A 363 12.11 2.23 4.92
N TYR A 364 11.84 2.74 3.70
CA TYR A 364 12.53 2.33 2.47
C TYR A 364 13.28 3.45 1.73
N THR A 365 13.46 4.63 2.31
CA THR A 365 14.33 5.68 1.71
C THR A 365 15.81 5.28 1.76
N MET A 366 16.66 5.87 0.92
CA MET A 366 18.08 5.50 0.82
C MET A 366 18.95 6.60 0.16
N PRO A 367 20.20 6.81 0.63
CA PRO A 367 21.19 7.73 0.03
C PRO A 367 21.78 7.17 -1.28
N LEU A 368 22.68 7.92 -1.92
CA LEU A 368 23.34 7.56 -3.18
C LEU A 368 24.66 6.79 -2.99
N SER A 369 25.43 7.10 -1.95
CA SER A 369 26.76 6.54 -1.70
C SER A 369 27.06 6.22 -0.23
N THR A 370 26.39 6.86 0.73
CA THR A 370 26.56 6.57 2.17
C THR A 370 26.12 5.13 2.47
N PRO A 371 26.96 4.27 3.08
CA PRO A 371 26.61 2.88 3.39
C PRO A 371 25.35 2.80 4.25
N SER A 372 24.46 1.85 3.95
CA SER A 372 23.18 1.75 4.66
C SER A 372 22.94 0.38 5.30
N LEU A 373 22.30 0.42 6.46
CA LEU A 373 21.66 -0.74 7.08
C LEU A 373 20.16 -0.65 6.80
N MET A 374 19.56 -1.73 6.27
CA MET A 374 18.11 -1.81 6.11
C MET A 374 17.49 -2.63 7.25
N MET A 375 16.50 -2.04 7.95
CA MET A 375 15.60 -2.82 8.81
C MET A 375 14.45 -3.39 7.97
N VAL A 376 14.29 -4.71 8.00
CA VAL A 376 13.22 -5.43 7.29
C VAL A 376 12.17 -5.87 8.30
N HIS A 377 11.03 -5.17 8.32
CA HIS A 377 9.92 -5.43 9.21
C HIS A 377 9.09 -6.66 8.80
N ASP A 378 8.98 -6.94 7.51
CA ASP A 378 8.27 -8.11 6.95
C ASP A 378 8.68 -8.40 5.49
N MET A 379 8.21 -9.55 4.98
CA MET A 379 8.22 -9.91 3.55
C MET A 379 6.79 -10.23 3.05
N ILE A 380 5.77 -9.53 3.58
CA ILE A 380 4.35 -9.77 3.25
C ILE A 380 4.10 -9.65 1.74
N PRO A 381 4.53 -8.58 1.03
CA PRO A 381 4.29 -8.43 -0.40
C PRO A 381 4.92 -9.56 -1.22
N GLU A 382 6.16 -9.92 -0.89
CA GLU A 382 6.95 -10.90 -1.65
C GLU A 382 6.50 -12.34 -1.41
N VAL A 383 6.08 -12.69 -0.19
CA VAL A 383 5.65 -14.04 0.18
C VAL A 383 4.20 -14.30 -0.22
N LEU A 384 3.32 -13.29 -0.19
CA LEU A 384 1.90 -13.44 -0.55
C LEU A 384 1.60 -13.10 -2.02
N GLY A 385 2.60 -12.64 -2.79
CA GLY A 385 2.45 -12.35 -4.21
C GLY A 385 1.62 -11.10 -4.50
N PHE A 386 1.84 -10.03 -3.73
CA PHE A 386 1.28 -8.71 -4.05
C PHE A 386 1.93 -8.16 -5.32
N ASP A 387 1.31 -7.14 -5.93
CA ASP A 387 1.87 -6.48 -7.11
C ASP A 387 3.10 -5.63 -6.72
N LEU A 388 4.30 -6.17 -6.91
CA LEU A 388 5.57 -5.51 -6.55
C LEU A 388 5.92 -4.32 -7.47
N SER A 389 5.10 -4.01 -8.49
CA SER A 389 5.24 -2.78 -9.28
C SER A 389 4.71 -1.52 -8.58
N GLU A 390 3.94 -1.68 -7.50
CA GLU A 390 3.49 -0.58 -6.64
C GLU A 390 4.69 0.26 -6.15
N PRO A 391 4.65 1.61 -6.18
CA PRO A 391 5.82 2.45 -5.93
C PRO A 391 6.51 2.19 -4.58
N MET A 392 5.73 1.86 -3.55
CA MET A 392 6.23 1.49 -2.22
C MET A 392 7.03 0.17 -2.22
N TRP A 393 6.64 -0.81 -3.03
CA TRP A 393 7.34 -2.10 -3.12
C TRP A 393 8.53 -2.03 -4.08
N ARG A 394 8.44 -1.23 -5.16
CA ARG A 394 9.63 -0.86 -5.95
C ARG A 394 10.67 -0.16 -5.09
N GLN A 395 10.26 0.78 -4.24
CA GLN A 395 11.16 1.46 -3.30
C GLN A 395 11.76 0.48 -2.27
N LYS A 396 10.98 -0.48 -1.75
CA LYS A 396 11.49 -1.57 -0.89
C LYS A 396 12.56 -2.41 -1.58
N GLN A 397 12.33 -2.83 -2.82
CA GLN A 397 13.27 -3.65 -3.59
C GLN A 397 14.54 -2.86 -3.95
N ALA A 398 14.41 -1.57 -4.29
CA ALA A 398 15.57 -0.70 -4.55
C ALA A 398 16.40 -0.46 -3.27
N ALA A 399 15.75 -0.25 -2.12
CA ALA A 399 16.42 -0.21 -0.81
C ALA A 399 17.13 -1.53 -0.47
N MET A 400 16.52 -2.69 -0.77
CA MET A 400 17.15 -4.00 -0.62
C MET A 400 18.36 -4.19 -1.53
N ALA A 401 18.33 -3.68 -2.77
CA ALA A 401 19.47 -3.75 -3.69
C ALA A 401 20.64 -2.86 -3.25
N TYR A 402 20.33 -1.71 -2.65
CA TYR A 402 21.31 -0.74 -2.14
C TYR A 402 21.90 -1.09 -0.76
N ALA A 403 21.14 -1.81 0.07
CA ALA A 403 21.50 -2.13 1.45
C ALA A 403 22.87 -2.83 1.58
N SER A 404 23.74 -2.27 2.40
CA SER A 404 25.07 -2.84 2.70
C SER A 404 25.00 -3.98 3.72
N ARG A 405 23.99 -3.97 4.60
CA ARG A 405 23.62 -5.04 5.54
C ARG A 405 22.10 -5.02 5.81
N PHE A 406 21.60 -6.09 6.42
CA PHE A 406 20.21 -6.19 6.87
C PHE A 406 20.09 -6.54 8.36
N VAL A 407 19.06 -5.98 9.00
CA VAL A 407 18.49 -6.45 10.27
C VAL A 407 17.03 -6.82 10.03
N CYS A 408 16.65 -8.06 10.32
CA CYS A 408 15.27 -8.51 10.27
C CYS A 408 14.68 -8.58 11.69
N VAL A 409 13.38 -8.32 11.82
CA VAL A 409 12.70 -8.42 13.13
C VAL A 409 12.43 -9.85 13.60
N SER A 410 12.61 -10.86 12.74
CA SER A 410 12.45 -12.29 13.07
C SER A 410 13.34 -13.18 12.20
N HIS A 411 13.58 -14.41 12.64
CA HIS A 411 14.26 -15.44 11.85
C HIS A 411 13.42 -15.87 10.65
N ASN A 412 12.08 -15.86 10.75
CA ASN A 412 11.23 -16.06 9.58
C ASN A 412 11.49 -14.99 8.51
N THR A 413 11.42 -13.71 8.88
CA THR A 413 11.68 -12.59 7.94
C THR A 413 13.11 -12.62 7.41
N ALA A 414 14.11 -13.08 8.19
CA ALA A 414 15.48 -13.27 7.72
C ALA A 414 15.64 -14.44 6.74
N ALA A 415 14.88 -15.52 6.92
CA ALA A 415 14.83 -16.64 5.97
C ALA A 415 14.15 -16.19 4.67
N ASP A 416 13.04 -15.47 4.78
CA ASP A 416 12.23 -15.03 3.65
C ASP A 416 12.96 -13.96 2.82
N LEU A 417 13.62 -13.01 3.47
CA LEU A 417 14.56 -12.10 2.81
C LEU A 417 15.59 -12.88 1.99
N LYS A 418 16.23 -13.92 2.56
CA LYS A 418 17.19 -14.78 1.83
C LYS A 418 16.58 -15.62 0.71
N ARG A 419 15.25 -15.84 0.70
CA ARG A 419 14.54 -16.51 -0.41
C ARG A 419 14.26 -15.57 -1.59
N HIS A 420 14.12 -14.26 -1.33
CA HIS A 420 13.75 -13.25 -2.35
C HIS A 420 14.92 -12.33 -2.76
N LEU A 421 15.97 -12.23 -1.95
CA LEU A 421 17.15 -11.38 -2.20
C LEU A 421 18.13 -12.05 -3.19
N ALA A 422 18.42 -11.38 -4.30
CA ALA A 422 19.39 -11.82 -5.33
C ALA A 422 20.88 -11.80 -4.88
N ARG A 423 21.13 -11.71 -3.58
CA ARG A 423 22.44 -11.55 -2.92
C ARG A 423 22.55 -12.45 -1.68
N PRO A 424 22.63 -13.79 -1.87
CA PRO A 424 22.67 -14.77 -0.76
C PRO A 424 23.97 -14.68 0.07
N ASP A 425 24.95 -13.91 -0.39
CA ASP A 425 26.21 -13.59 0.28
C ASP A 425 26.09 -12.51 1.36
N LEU A 426 25.02 -11.71 1.36
CA LEU A 426 24.89 -10.57 2.27
C LEU A 426 24.55 -10.96 3.72
N SER A 427 25.12 -10.20 4.64
CA SER A 427 24.97 -10.40 6.08
C SER A 427 23.59 -9.93 6.56
N VAL A 428 22.78 -10.88 7.03
CA VAL A 428 21.47 -10.65 7.63
C VAL A 428 21.53 -11.01 9.12
N HIS A 429 21.33 -10.02 9.97
CA HIS A 429 21.19 -10.16 11.42
C HIS A 429 19.69 -10.23 11.80
N VAL A 430 19.38 -10.74 13.00
CA VAL A 430 18.03 -10.68 13.58
C VAL A 430 18.08 -9.83 14.85
N ALA A 431 17.18 -8.85 14.95
CA ALA A 431 16.94 -8.07 16.16
C ALA A 431 15.43 -8.05 16.45
N SER A 432 14.99 -8.95 17.32
CA SER A 432 13.57 -9.13 17.64
C SER A 432 13.00 -7.92 18.38
N ASN A 433 11.79 -7.50 18.00
CA ASN A 433 11.13 -6.37 18.66
C ASN A 433 10.94 -6.64 20.17
N GLY A 434 11.02 -5.58 20.97
CA GLY A 434 10.74 -5.65 22.40
C GLY A 434 9.26 -5.54 22.75
N CYS A 435 8.98 -5.52 24.06
CA CYS A 435 7.68 -5.12 24.58
C CYS A 435 7.81 -4.52 25.99
N ASP A 436 7.04 -3.47 26.26
CA ASP A 436 6.92 -2.76 27.54
C ASP A 436 5.49 -2.82 28.11
N PHE A 437 4.60 -3.59 27.48
CA PHE A 437 3.26 -3.88 28.02
C PHE A 437 3.37 -4.80 29.24
N THR A 438 2.46 -4.60 30.20
CA THR A 438 2.38 -5.37 31.45
C THR A 438 0.91 -5.60 31.85
N PRO A 439 0.60 -6.51 32.78
CA PRO A 439 -0.79 -6.75 33.20
C PRO A 439 -1.39 -5.51 33.87
N ALA A 440 -2.60 -5.13 33.45
CA ALA A 440 -3.34 -3.98 33.97
C ALA A 440 -3.63 -4.08 35.47
N SER A 441 -3.67 -2.93 36.16
CA SER A 441 -4.25 -2.89 37.51
C SER A 441 -5.76 -3.17 37.45
N VAL A 442 -6.29 -3.79 38.51
CA VAL A 442 -7.72 -4.16 38.61
C VAL A 442 -8.63 -2.94 38.44
N GLU A 443 -8.23 -1.78 38.98
CA GLU A 443 -8.95 -0.51 38.85
C GLU A 443 -8.94 0.02 37.41
N ALA A 444 -7.77 0.03 36.74
CA ALA A 444 -7.66 0.47 35.35
C ALA A 444 -8.51 -0.43 34.42
N LEU A 445 -8.46 -1.74 34.65
CA LEU A 445 -9.26 -2.72 33.92
C LEU A 445 -10.77 -2.56 34.16
N ALA A 446 -11.19 -2.31 35.40
CA ALA A 446 -12.60 -2.06 35.73
C ALA A 446 -13.10 -0.77 35.07
N ARG A 447 -12.32 0.32 35.12
CA ARG A 447 -12.61 1.59 34.45
C ARG A 447 -12.70 1.43 32.93
N PHE A 448 -11.79 0.66 32.32
CA PHE A 448 -11.83 0.32 30.90
C PHE A 448 -13.10 -0.47 30.54
N LYS A 449 -13.40 -1.56 31.27
CA LYS A 449 -14.60 -2.38 31.03
C LYS A 449 -15.89 -1.55 31.16
N ALA A 450 -15.98 -0.67 32.16
CA ALA A 450 -17.10 0.26 32.31
C ALA A 450 -17.21 1.24 31.13
N ARG A 451 -16.11 1.93 30.76
CA ARG A 451 -16.08 2.91 29.66
C ARG A 451 -16.50 2.32 28.31
N HIS A 452 -16.07 1.10 28.01
CA HIS A 452 -16.40 0.41 26.75
C HIS A 452 -17.65 -0.49 26.86
N GLY A 453 -18.35 -0.49 27.99
CA GLY A 453 -19.56 -1.30 28.21
C GLY A 453 -19.35 -2.81 28.10
N LEU A 454 -18.17 -3.30 28.44
CA LEU A 454 -17.76 -4.71 28.33
C LEU A 454 -18.25 -5.50 29.55
N GLN A 455 -19.55 -5.83 29.55
CA GLN A 455 -20.20 -6.58 30.63
C GLN A 455 -19.97 -8.09 30.57
N ARG A 456 -19.82 -8.65 29.36
CA ARG A 456 -19.55 -10.07 29.14
C ARG A 456 -18.05 -10.37 29.02
N PRO A 457 -17.60 -11.62 29.26
CA PRO A 457 -16.29 -12.07 28.82
C PRO A 457 -16.13 -11.87 27.30
N TYR A 458 -14.95 -11.50 26.82
CA TYR A 458 -14.77 -11.17 25.41
C TYR A 458 -13.52 -11.78 24.77
N PHE A 459 -13.61 -12.02 23.46
CA PHE A 459 -12.46 -12.28 22.61
C PHE A 459 -12.02 -10.97 21.95
N LEU A 460 -10.71 -10.74 21.88
CA LEU A 460 -10.10 -9.56 21.27
C LEU A 460 -9.60 -9.90 19.86
N LEU A 461 -9.85 -9.02 18.90
CA LEU A 461 -9.23 -9.00 17.57
C LEU A 461 -8.54 -7.65 17.34
N SER A 462 -7.34 -7.67 16.75
CA SER A 462 -6.51 -6.48 16.53
C SER A 462 -6.08 -6.37 15.07
N GLY A 463 -6.38 -5.24 14.41
CA GLY A 463 -6.09 -4.98 13.01
C GLY A 463 -7.30 -5.10 12.07
N SER A 464 -7.05 -5.12 10.76
CA SER A 464 -8.04 -5.48 9.74
C SER A 464 -8.45 -6.95 9.87
N ARG A 465 -9.68 -7.30 9.44
CA ARG A 465 -10.15 -8.70 9.40
C ARG A 465 -9.94 -9.36 8.03
N GLY A 466 -9.74 -8.56 6.99
CA GLY A 466 -9.43 -9.04 5.63
C GLY A 466 -8.01 -9.57 5.46
N ASP A 467 -7.70 -9.88 4.21
CA ASP A 467 -6.35 -10.19 3.71
C ASP A 467 -5.60 -11.24 4.56
N TYR A 468 -4.29 -11.04 4.72
CA TYR A 468 -3.40 -11.89 5.49
C TYR A 468 -3.68 -11.91 7.00
N LYS A 469 -4.48 -10.97 7.53
CA LYS A 469 -4.92 -11.02 8.94
C LYS A 469 -6.02 -12.06 9.18
N ASN A 470 -6.76 -12.43 8.12
CA ASN A 470 -7.61 -13.63 8.09
C ASN A 470 -8.62 -13.72 9.26
N GLY A 471 -9.15 -12.57 9.70
CA GLY A 471 -10.15 -12.47 10.76
C GLY A 471 -11.41 -13.29 10.47
N LYS A 472 -11.74 -13.51 9.20
CA LYS A 472 -12.80 -14.43 8.75
C LYS A 472 -12.72 -15.82 9.39
N LEU A 473 -11.51 -16.37 9.59
CA LEU A 473 -11.30 -17.66 10.26
C LEU A 473 -11.79 -17.64 11.72
N PHE A 474 -11.61 -16.54 12.45
CA PHE A 474 -12.18 -16.39 13.79
C PHE A 474 -13.70 -16.35 13.73
N PHE A 475 -14.30 -15.59 12.82
CA PHE A 475 -15.76 -15.50 12.72
C PHE A 475 -16.41 -16.84 12.34
N GLU A 476 -15.80 -17.61 11.43
CA GLU A 476 -16.22 -18.98 11.13
C GLU A 476 -16.08 -19.93 12.34
N ALA A 477 -14.99 -19.80 13.10
CA ALA A 477 -14.78 -20.57 14.33
C ALA A 477 -15.75 -20.20 15.45
N PHE A 478 -16.13 -18.92 15.52
CA PHE A 478 -17.07 -18.38 16.50
C PHE A 478 -18.52 -18.77 16.15
N ALA A 479 -18.89 -18.81 14.87
CA ALA A 479 -20.16 -19.36 14.39
C ALA A 479 -20.39 -20.79 14.90
N LEU A 480 -19.35 -21.63 14.89
CA LEU A 480 -19.37 -23.02 15.38
C LEU A 480 -19.56 -23.16 16.91
N LEU A 481 -19.61 -22.07 17.69
CA LEU A 481 -19.99 -22.10 19.11
C LEU A 481 -21.50 -22.29 19.34
N GLY A 482 -22.35 -22.10 18.30
CA GLY A 482 -23.80 -22.19 18.46
C GLY A 482 -24.37 -21.11 19.39
N ASP A 483 -25.37 -21.44 20.20
CA ASP A 483 -26.06 -20.48 21.08
C ASP A 483 -25.14 -19.87 22.15
N GLU A 484 -24.03 -20.55 22.49
CA GLU A 484 -23.01 -20.05 23.40
C GLU A 484 -22.37 -18.74 22.94
N ARG A 485 -22.44 -18.38 21.64
CA ARG A 485 -22.03 -17.05 21.14
C ARG A 485 -22.61 -15.91 21.97
N SER A 486 -23.85 -16.06 22.44
CA SER A 486 -24.56 -15.07 23.26
C SER A 486 -23.93 -14.81 24.63
N HIS A 487 -23.06 -15.69 25.13
CA HIS A 487 -22.33 -15.49 26.39
C HIS A 487 -21.15 -14.53 26.28
N TYR A 488 -20.73 -14.17 25.05
CA TYR A 488 -19.52 -13.38 24.81
C TYR A 488 -19.82 -12.03 24.14
N THR A 489 -18.83 -11.13 24.26
CA THR A 489 -18.67 -9.97 23.38
C THR A 489 -17.46 -10.22 22.46
N ILE A 490 -17.48 -9.72 21.22
CA ILE A 490 -16.32 -9.63 20.35
C ILE A 490 -15.84 -8.17 20.41
N LEU A 491 -14.59 -7.95 20.78
CA LEU A 491 -13.96 -6.62 20.77
C LEU A 491 -12.97 -6.53 19.61
N CYS A 492 -13.30 -5.74 18.59
CA CYS A 492 -12.43 -5.43 17.47
C CYS A 492 -11.75 -4.07 17.67
N THR A 493 -10.43 -4.01 17.50
CA THR A 493 -9.65 -2.76 17.51
C THR A 493 -8.79 -2.61 16.27
N GLY A 494 -8.75 -1.41 15.70
CA GLY A 494 -8.19 -1.16 14.37
C GLY A 494 -9.07 -1.69 13.22
N GLY A 495 -8.61 -1.51 11.98
CA GLY A 495 -9.27 -2.04 10.78
C GLY A 495 -10.61 -1.42 10.36
N GLY A 496 -11.10 -0.39 11.06
CA GLY A 496 -12.40 0.23 10.76
C GLY A 496 -13.60 -0.67 11.14
N THR A 497 -14.77 -0.38 10.56
CA THR A 497 -16.03 -1.12 10.79
C THR A 497 -15.94 -2.58 10.35
N VAL A 498 -16.44 -3.51 11.17
CA VAL A 498 -16.52 -4.93 10.80
C VAL A 498 -17.48 -5.15 9.63
N GLU A 499 -17.07 -6.04 8.75
CA GLU A 499 -17.66 -6.37 7.47
C GLU A 499 -19.01 -7.11 7.66
N PRO A 500 -20.09 -6.80 6.91
CA PRO A 500 -21.44 -7.34 7.15
C PRO A 500 -21.53 -8.87 7.15
N GLU A 501 -20.77 -9.53 6.28
CA GLU A 501 -20.68 -10.99 6.19
C GLU A 501 -19.97 -11.62 7.40
N LEU A 502 -19.11 -10.87 8.10
CA LEU A 502 -18.51 -11.30 9.36
C LEU A 502 -19.45 -11.04 10.54
N LEU A 503 -20.22 -9.95 10.51
CA LEU A 503 -21.28 -9.69 11.49
C LEU A 503 -22.37 -10.78 11.46
N ALA A 504 -22.73 -11.29 10.27
CA ALA A 504 -23.66 -12.41 10.14
C ALA A 504 -23.15 -13.70 10.82
N LEU A 505 -21.84 -13.99 10.74
CA LEU A 505 -21.22 -15.12 11.45
C LEU A 505 -21.15 -14.92 12.97
N ALA A 506 -21.28 -13.69 13.45
CA ALA A 506 -21.34 -13.34 14.87
C ALA A 506 -22.78 -13.24 15.44
N GLU A 507 -23.82 -13.55 14.66
CA GLU A 507 -25.22 -13.36 15.08
C GLU A 507 -25.52 -13.99 16.44
N GLY A 508 -26.12 -13.20 17.34
CA GLY A 508 -26.40 -13.56 18.74
C GLY A 508 -25.35 -13.06 19.76
N ALA A 509 -24.13 -12.72 19.32
CA ALA A 509 -23.13 -12.07 20.16
C ALA A 509 -23.19 -10.53 20.07
N GLU A 510 -22.62 -9.86 21.07
CA GLU A 510 -22.37 -8.42 20.97
C GLU A 510 -21.04 -8.20 20.22
N VAL A 511 -21.02 -7.35 19.20
CA VAL A 511 -19.77 -6.93 18.52
C VAL A 511 -19.52 -5.45 18.82
N LYS A 512 -18.38 -5.15 19.44
CA LYS A 512 -17.91 -3.77 19.68
C LYS A 512 -16.69 -3.49 18.80
N VAL A 513 -16.63 -2.27 18.26
CA VAL A 513 -15.52 -1.78 17.43
C VAL A 513 -15.04 -0.45 18.01
N GLY A 514 -13.73 -0.25 18.11
CA GLY A 514 -13.16 1.02 18.57
C GLY A 514 -11.69 1.17 18.25
N ILE A 515 -11.21 2.42 18.20
CA ILE A 515 -9.77 2.72 18.22
C ILE A 515 -9.38 2.90 19.69
N LEU A 516 -8.37 2.17 20.14
CA LEU A 516 -7.90 2.18 21.53
C LEU A 516 -6.54 2.87 21.63
N SER A 517 -6.31 3.63 22.70
CA SER A 517 -4.97 4.12 23.06
C SER A 517 -4.08 2.97 23.56
N ASP A 518 -2.76 3.14 23.62
CA ASP A 518 -1.85 2.11 24.16
C ASP A 518 -2.21 1.71 25.61
N ALA A 519 -2.70 2.65 26.43
CA ALA A 519 -3.18 2.38 27.79
C ALA A 519 -4.51 1.59 27.81
N ASP A 520 -5.40 1.85 26.85
CA ASP A 520 -6.65 1.09 26.69
C ASP A 520 -6.41 -0.28 26.05
N MET A 521 -5.44 -0.41 25.13
CA MET A 521 -4.96 -1.68 24.57
C MET A 521 -4.38 -2.58 25.66
N LEU A 522 -3.57 -2.04 26.57
CA LEU A 522 -3.03 -2.76 27.72
C LEU A 522 -4.17 -3.31 28.61
N CYS A 523 -5.24 -2.54 28.81
CA CYS A 523 -6.45 -3.00 29.49
C CYS A 523 -7.26 -4.02 28.66
N ALA A 524 -7.30 -3.88 27.34
CA ALA A 524 -8.01 -4.79 26.42
C ALA A 524 -7.37 -6.17 26.38
N TYR A 525 -6.04 -6.26 26.29
CA TYR A 525 -5.33 -7.54 26.42
C TYR A 525 -5.55 -8.14 27.82
N SER A 526 -5.27 -7.38 28.88
CA SER A 526 -5.40 -7.86 30.28
C SER A 526 -6.83 -8.27 30.67
N GLY A 527 -7.84 -7.87 29.90
CA GLY A 527 -9.25 -8.09 30.19
C GLY A 527 -9.95 -9.20 29.40
N ALA A 528 -9.33 -9.70 28.33
CA ALA A 528 -9.91 -10.65 27.38
C ALA A 528 -9.82 -12.11 27.87
N LEU A 529 -10.72 -12.97 27.35
CA LEU A 529 -10.58 -14.42 27.44
C LEU A 529 -9.37 -14.92 26.62
N ALA A 530 -9.18 -14.34 25.44
CA ALA A 530 -7.99 -14.50 24.61
C ALA A 530 -7.92 -13.38 23.55
N LEU A 531 -6.70 -13.09 23.07
CA LEU A 531 -6.49 -12.55 21.74
C LEU A 531 -6.71 -13.67 20.71
N ALA A 532 -7.60 -13.43 19.75
CA ALA A 532 -7.71 -14.21 18.53
C ALA A 532 -6.90 -13.53 17.42
N TYR A 533 -5.81 -14.16 16.98
CA TYR A 533 -4.90 -13.62 15.96
C TYR A 533 -4.67 -14.61 14.81
N PRO A 534 -5.66 -14.83 13.93
CA PRO A 534 -5.65 -15.89 12.91
C PRO A 534 -4.80 -15.59 11.66
N SER A 535 -3.84 -14.65 11.72
CA SER A 535 -3.03 -14.21 10.58
C SER A 535 -2.34 -15.37 9.82
N LEU A 536 -2.30 -15.27 8.50
CA LEU A 536 -1.61 -16.22 7.61
C LEU A 536 -0.12 -15.89 7.42
N TYR A 537 0.28 -14.65 7.72
CA TYR A 537 1.67 -14.22 7.76
C TYR A 537 1.84 -13.06 8.73
N GLU A 538 2.96 -12.99 9.44
CA GLU A 538 3.44 -11.78 10.10
C GLU A 538 4.95 -11.67 9.89
N GLY A 539 5.48 -10.45 9.87
CA GLY A 539 6.92 -10.23 9.96
C GLY A 539 7.46 -10.45 11.37
N PHE A 540 6.63 -10.22 12.40
CA PHE A 540 6.95 -10.50 13.80
C PHE A 540 5.71 -10.97 14.59
N GLY A 541 4.67 -10.15 14.69
CA GLY A 541 3.48 -10.45 15.52
C GLY A 541 3.46 -9.71 16.86
N LEU A 542 3.70 -8.39 16.85
CA LEU A 542 3.64 -7.53 18.05
C LEU A 542 2.37 -7.75 18.91
N PRO A 543 1.15 -7.87 18.35
CA PRO A 543 -0.05 -8.12 19.16
C PRO A 543 -0.01 -9.43 19.96
N VAL A 544 0.63 -10.48 19.46
CA VAL A 544 0.81 -11.74 20.19
C VAL A 544 1.77 -11.56 21.37
N LEU A 545 2.86 -10.80 21.17
CA LEU A 545 3.79 -10.46 22.25
C LEU A 545 3.14 -9.57 23.32
N GLU A 546 2.46 -8.51 22.91
CA GLU A 546 1.76 -7.57 23.80
C GLU A 546 0.66 -8.26 24.61
N ALA A 547 -0.12 -9.14 23.97
CA ALA A 547 -1.09 -9.98 24.65
C ALA A 547 -0.44 -10.84 25.74
N MET A 548 0.60 -11.61 25.40
CA MET A 548 1.31 -12.45 26.37
C MET A 548 1.94 -11.65 27.52
N ALA A 549 2.48 -10.45 27.23
CA ALA A 549 3.07 -9.55 28.22
C ALA A 549 2.03 -9.00 29.22
N CYS A 550 0.80 -8.74 28.76
CA CYS A 550 -0.35 -8.42 29.61
C CYS A 550 -0.93 -9.61 30.38
N GLY A 551 -0.42 -10.84 30.18
CA GLY A 551 -1.05 -12.03 30.73
C GLY A 551 -2.37 -12.40 30.03
N CYS A 552 -2.52 -12.04 28.75
CA CYS A 552 -3.63 -12.46 27.91
C CYS A 552 -3.29 -13.80 27.21
N PRO A 553 -4.18 -14.79 27.25
CA PRO A 553 -4.07 -15.99 26.41
C PRO A 553 -4.12 -15.64 24.92
N VAL A 554 -3.47 -16.44 24.07
CA VAL A 554 -3.46 -16.24 22.61
C VAL A 554 -3.94 -17.49 21.89
N VAL A 555 -4.84 -17.32 20.92
CA VAL A 555 -5.19 -18.31 19.91
C VAL A 555 -4.76 -17.76 18.55
N THR A 556 -3.78 -18.39 17.91
CA THR A 556 -3.11 -17.88 16.69
C THR A 556 -2.70 -19.03 15.77
N THR A 557 -2.04 -18.75 14.65
CA THR A 557 -1.64 -19.76 13.65
C THR A 557 -0.21 -20.23 13.82
N ASP A 558 0.10 -21.42 13.32
CA ASP A 558 1.42 -22.06 13.38
C ASP A 558 2.39 -21.65 12.24
N VAL A 559 2.16 -20.48 11.61
CA VAL A 559 2.87 -20.04 10.39
C VAL A 559 3.65 -18.72 10.58
N ALA A 560 4.60 -18.49 9.66
CA ALA A 560 5.51 -17.33 9.66
C ALA A 560 6.22 -17.14 11.00
N SER A 561 6.30 -15.92 11.54
CA SER A 561 6.98 -15.61 12.80
C SER A 561 6.15 -15.91 14.07
N LEU A 562 4.89 -16.35 13.96
CA LEU A 562 3.99 -16.53 15.10
C LEU A 562 4.41 -17.67 16.06
N PRO A 563 5.02 -18.78 15.59
CA PRO A 563 5.71 -19.75 16.45
C PRO A 563 6.95 -19.18 17.13
N GLU A 564 7.73 -18.32 16.44
CA GLU A 564 8.97 -17.73 16.96
C GLU A 564 8.68 -16.78 18.13
N VAL A 565 7.65 -15.94 18.01
CA VAL A 565 7.22 -15.03 19.07
C VAL A 565 6.44 -15.76 20.17
N GLY A 566 5.50 -16.64 19.83
CA GLY A 566 4.63 -17.29 20.82
C GLY A 566 5.29 -18.43 21.61
N GLY A 567 6.26 -19.15 21.03
CA GLY A 567 6.84 -20.35 21.66
C GLY A 567 5.75 -21.37 22.02
N ASP A 568 5.85 -22.01 23.17
CA ASP A 568 4.83 -22.99 23.61
C ASP A 568 3.53 -22.36 24.15
N ALA A 569 3.44 -21.03 24.30
CA ALA A 569 2.39 -20.39 25.12
C ALA A 569 0.98 -20.34 24.48
N PRO A 570 0.81 -20.00 23.18
CA PRO A 570 -0.50 -19.97 22.54
C PRO A 570 -1.17 -21.34 22.36
N LEU A 571 -2.43 -21.32 21.93
CA LEU A 571 -3.07 -22.45 21.25
C LEU A 571 -3.02 -22.21 19.75
N TYR A 572 -2.36 -23.12 19.03
CA TYR A 572 -2.06 -22.98 17.60
C TYR A 572 -3.11 -23.64 16.70
N VAL A 573 -3.47 -22.94 15.63
CA VAL A 573 -4.38 -23.36 14.56
C VAL A 573 -3.60 -23.53 13.26
N THR A 574 -3.70 -24.68 12.62
CA THR A 574 -3.04 -24.93 11.33
C THR A 574 -3.91 -24.41 10.19
N PRO A 575 -3.46 -23.46 9.35
CA PRO A 575 -4.27 -22.93 8.25
C PRO A 575 -4.62 -24.01 7.22
N GLY A 576 -5.91 -24.17 6.91
CA GLY A 576 -6.39 -25.15 5.93
C GLY A 576 -7.78 -25.71 6.22
N PRO A 577 -8.17 -26.80 5.54
CA PRO A 577 -9.44 -27.48 5.78
C PRO A 577 -9.59 -27.93 7.24
N GLY A 578 -10.63 -27.45 7.92
CA GLY A 578 -10.89 -27.74 9.33
C GLY A 578 -10.34 -26.72 10.33
N ALA A 579 -9.56 -25.72 9.90
CA ALA A 579 -8.98 -24.69 10.78
C ALA A 579 -10.05 -23.97 11.64
N ALA A 580 -11.23 -23.67 11.08
CA ALA A 580 -12.33 -23.04 11.83
C ALA A 580 -12.83 -23.93 12.98
N ARG A 581 -12.86 -25.26 12.81
CA ARG A 581 -13.23 -26.21 13.87
C ARG A 581 -12.15 -26.25 14.96
N GLN A 582 -10.89 -26.38 14.57
CA GLN A 582 -9.75 -26.39 15.50
C GLN A 582 -9.68 -25.08 16.31
N MET A 583 -9.92 -23.94 15.68
CA MET A 583 -10.00 -22.66 16.37
C MET A 583 -11.22 -22.58 17.30
N SER A 584 -12.38 -23.12 16.91
CA SER A 584 -13.57 -23.18 17.78
C SER A 584 -13.31 -24.05 19.02
N GLU A 585 -12.65 -25.20 18.85
CA GLU A 585 -12.18 -26.06 19.94
C GLU A 585 -11.23 -25.31 20.89
N HIS A 586 -10.30 -24.49 20.38
CA HIS A 586 -9.43 -23.65 21.21
C HIS A 586 -10.17 -22.50 21.91
N LEU A 587 -11.11 -21.83 21.24
CA LEU A 587 -11.98 -20.79 21.83
C LEU A 587 -12.87 -21.34 22.95
N ARG A 588 -13.21 -22.64 22.92
CA ARG A 588 -13.82 -23.36 24.04
C ARG A 588 -12.77 -23.68 25.13
N ARG A 589 -11.65 -24.28 24.73
CA ARG A 589 -10.61 -24.77 25.65
C ARG A 589 -10.00 -23.68 26.55
N VAL A 590 -9.80 -22.47 26.02
CA VAL A 590 -9.22 -21.31 26.76
C VAL A 590 -10.15 -20.77 27.87
N GLN A 591 -11.41 -21.20 27.91
CA GLN A 591 -12.34 -20.83 28.97
C GLN A 591 -12.12 -21.63 30.26
N HIS A 592 -11.59 -22.85 30.16
CA HIS A 592 -11.24 -23.67 31.33
C HIS A 592 -10.08 -23.02 32.11
N PRO A 593 -10.24 -22.65 33.40
CA PRO A 593 -9.22 -21.94 34.17
C PRO A 593 -7.84 -22.62 34.11
N ALA A 594 -7.76 -23.93 34.35
CA ALA A 594 -6.50 -24.66 34.31
C ALA A 594 -5.77 -24.63 32.95
N THR A 595 -6.49 -24.49 31.82
CA THR A 595 -5.82 -24.23 30.52
C THR A 595 -5.38 -22.78 30.45
N ARG A 596 -6.26 -21.85 30.80
CA ARG A 596 -6.00 -20.41 30.73
C ARG A 596 -4.79 -20.00 31.57
N ASP A 597 -4.76 -20.39 32.83
CA ASP A 597 -3.72 -20.00 33.78
C ASP A 597 -2.35 -20.57 33.37
N ALA A 598 -2.33 -21.76 32.73
CA ALA A 598 -1.14 -22.35 32.12
C ALA A 598 -0.70 -21.65 30.82
N MET A 599 -1.63 -21.08 30.03
CA MET A 599 -1.29 -20.21 28.90
C MET A 599 -0.72 -18.87 29.40
N ILE A 600 -1.33 -18.26 30.41
CA ILE A 600 -0.89 -17.00 31.02
C ILE A 600 0.52 -17.14 31.60
N GLY A 601 0.78 -18.18 32.41
CA GLY A 601 2.09 -18.43 33.00
C GLY A 601 3.19 -18.63 31.95
N ARG A 602 2.91 -19.37 30.88
CA ARG A 602 3.86 -19.57 29.77
C ARG A 602 4.05 -18.29 28.93
N GLY A 603 2.98 -17.54 28.68
CA GLY A 603 3.02 -16.27 27.94
C GLY A 603 3.87 -15.22 28.65
N LEU A 604 3.68 -15.03 29.95
CA LEU A 604 4.48 -14.11 30.77
C LEU A 604 5.97 -14.50 30.82
N VAL A 605 6.30 -15.80 30.75
CA VAL A 605 7.70 -16.28 30.67
C VAL A 605 8.28 -16.10 29.26
N GLN A 606 7.49 -16.33 28.21
CA GLN A 606 7.91 -16.13 26.82
C GLN A 606 8.15 -14.65 26.53
N ALA A 607 7.22 -13.76 26.91
CA ALA A 607 7.28 -12.33 26.61
C ALA A 607 8.54 -11.66 27.18
N ARG A 608 9.01 -12.08 28.36
CA ARG A 608 10.23 -11.57 29.01
C ARG A 608 11.53 -11.78 28.21
N LYS A 609 11.52 -12.61 27.16
CA LYS A 609 12.65 -12.79 26.24
C LYS A 609 12.82 -11.61 25.28
N PHE A 610 11.77 -10.81 25.07
CA PHE A 610 11.69 -9.77 24.05
C PHE A 610 11.75 -8.39 24.70
N ARG A 611 12.90 -7.70 24.58
CA ARG A 611 13.17 -6.43 25.29
C ARG A 611 13.67 -5.36 24.34
N TRP A 612 13.19 -4.13 24.52
CA TRP A 612 13.57 -3.00 23.67
C TRP A 612 15.07 -2.68 23.75
N ASP A 613 15.66 -2.72 24.95
CA ASP A 613 17.09 -2.46 25.16
C ASP A 613 18.00 -3.46 24.40
N THR A 614 17.57 -4.72 24.34
CA THR A 614 18.26 -5.80 23.63
C THR A 614 18.18 -5.58 22.12
N MET A 615 17.00 -5.21 21.60
CA MET A 615 16.82 -4.84 20.19
C MET A 615 17.67 -3.62 19.80
N ALA A 616 17.66 -2.58 20.64
CA ALA A 616 18.38 -1.32 20.41
C ALA A 616 19.92 -1.53 20.39
N ALA A 617 20.44 -2.38 21.27
CA ALA A 617 21.84 -2.77 21.29
C ALA A 617 22.24 -3.59 20.04
N GLN A 618 21.40 -4.57 19.64
CA GLN A 618 21.62 -5.35 18.41
C GLN A 618 21.60 -4.48 17.15
N LEU A 619 20.70 -3.49 17.08
CA LEU A 619 20.64 -2.55 15.96
C LEU A 619 21.86 -1.61 15.93
N ALA A 620 22.29 -1.09 17.08
CA ALA A 620 23.49 -0.27 17.19
C ALA A 620 24.75 -1.05 16.76
N GLN A 621 24.88 -2.32 17.17
CA GLN A 621 25.97 -3.21 16.75
C GLN A 621 25.96 -3.47 15.22
N ALA A 622 24.77 -3.64 14.62
CA ALA A 622 24.63 -3.77 13.17
C ALA A 622 25.01 -2.48 12.41
N LEU A 623 24.71 -1.30 12.97
CA LEU A 623 25.13 -0.01 12.44
C LEU A 623 26.65 0.18 12.50
N GLN A 624 27.28 -0.12 13.65
CA GLN A 624 28.75 -0.19 13.79
C GLN A 624 29.38 -1.11 12.72
N ALA A 625 28.87 -2.34 12.59
CA ALA A 625 29.37 -3.34 11.63
C ALA A 625 29.12 -2.96 10.15
N THR A 626 28.22 -2.01 9.88
CA THR A 626 27.97 -1.45 8.55
C THR A 626 28.97 -0.33 8.25
N ALA A 627 29.14 0.63 9.16
CA ALA A 627 30.11 1.73 9.02
C ALA A 627 31.57 1.25 8.95
N ALA A 628 31.89 0.12 9.56
CA ALA A 628 33.23 -0.49 9.54
C ALA A 628 33.61 -1.17 8.20
N MET A 629 32.71 -1.23 7.21
CA MET A 629 33.03 -1.84 5.91
C MET A 629 33.80 -0.87 5.01
N PRO A 630 34.85 -1.31 4.30
CA PRO A 630 35.57 -0.44 3.37
C PRO A 630 34.66 -0.02 2.20
N ALA A 631 34.78 1.23 1.74
CA ALA A 631 34.00 1.82 0.63
C ALA A 631 34.26 1.18 -0.77
N SER A 632 34.87 0.01 -0.81
CA SER A 632 35.00 -0.90 -1.95
C SER A 632 34.05 -2.11 -1.89
N ALA A 633 33.30 -2.29 -0.78
CA ALA A 633 32.38 -3.41 -0.57
C ALA A 633 30.94 -3.11 -1.01
N SER A 634 30.53 -1.83 -1.02
CA SER A 634 29.27 -1.40 -1.65
C SER A 634 29.32 -1.67 -3.16
N PRO A 635 28.20 -2.07 -3.80
CA PRO A 635 28.14 -2.19 -5.25
C PRO A 635 28.47 -0.83 -5.90
N LYS A 636 29.63 -0.72 -6.53
CA LYS A 636 29.96 0.44 -7.36
C LYS A 636 29.25 0.30 -8.70
N GLU A 637 28.02 0.81 -8.75
CA GLU A 637 27.40 1.13 -10.03
C GLU A 637 28.32 2.09 -10.80
N SER A 638 28.40 1.88 -12.11
CA SER A 638 29.30 2.64 -12.98
C SER A 638 28.88 4.10 -13.02
N SER A 639 29.76 5.00 -12.60
CA SER A 639 29.55 6.45 -12.74
C SER A 639 29.21 6.79 -14.20
N PRO A 640 28.18 7.60 -14.47
CA PRO A 640 27.89 8.03 -15.83
C PRO A 640 29.06 8.86 -16.38
N PRO A 641 29.49 8.64 -17.63
CA PRO A 641 30.46 9.53 -18.27
C PRO A 641 29.87 10.93 -18.48
N PRO A 642 30.71 11.97 -18.61
CA PRO A 642 30.26 13.35 -18.71
C PRO A 642 29.39 13.60 -19.95
N SER A 643 28.64 14.70 -19.89
CA SER A 643 27.62 15.12 -20.86
C SER A 643 28.09 15.13 -22.33
N SER A 644 27.67 14.12 -23.09
CA SER A 644 27.52 14.20 -24.54
C SER A 644 26.29 13.38 -24.95
N THR A 645 25.36 14.05 -25.64
CA THR A 645 24.08 13.58 -26.20
C THR A 645 23.88 12.05 -26.22
N ARG A 646 23.11 11.53 -25.27
CA ARG A 646 22.67 10.13 -25.23
C ARG A 646 21.16 10.04 -25.39
N HIS A 647 20.72 9.38 -26.46
CA HIS A 647 19.41 8.73 -26.49
C HIS A 647 19.31 7.74 -25.31
N ALA A 648 18.11 7.51 -24.78
CA ALA A 648 17.93 6.53 -23.72
C ALA A 648 18.38 5.14 -24.21
N MET A 649 19.34 4.54 -23.52
CA MET A 649 19.63 3.12 -23.70
C MET A 649 18.51 2.32 -23.04
N LEU A 650 17.83 1.47 -23.82
CA LEU A 650 16.86 0.52 -23.31
C LEU A 650 17.48 -0.34 -22.20
N ARG A 651 16.70 -0.60 -21.17
CA ARG A 651 17.05 -1.45 -20.03
C ARG A 651 16.73 -2.91 -20.39
N PRO A 652 17.45 -3.91 -19.85
CA PRO A 652 17.18 -5.32 -20.14
C PRO A 652 15.77 -5.80 -19.80
N ASP A 653 15.11 -5.12 -18.86
CA ASP A 653 13.80 -5.49 -18.30
C ASP A 653 12.63 -4.63 -18.85
N ASP A 654 12.89 -3.74 -19.82
CA ASP A 654 11.86 -2.89 -20.43
C ASP A 654 10.82 -3.72 -21.20
N GLN A 655 9.55 -3.28 -21.15
CA GLN A 655 8.44 -3.98 -21.77
C GLN A 655 8.39 -3.69 -23.27
N LEU A 656 8.34 -4.73 -24.11
CA LEU A 656 8.15 -4.57 -25.56
C LEU A 656 6.69 -4.73 -25.95
N LEU A 657 6.07 -3.67 -26.48
CA LEU A 657 4.72 -3.70 -27.06
C LEU A 657 4.81 -3.81 -28.59
N ASP A 658 3.98 -4.68 -29.17
CA ASP A 658 4.04 -5.08 -30.58
C ASP A 658 2.86 -4.49 -31.37
N HIS A 659 3.17 -3.66 -32.38
CA HIS A 659 2.21 -3.02 -33.27
C HIS A 659 2.23 -3.67 -34.68
N GLY A 660 2.74 -4.90 -34.79
CA GLY A 660 2.75 -5.73 -35.99
C GLY A 660 3.88 -5.40 -36.98
N ALA A 661 3.99 -4.14 -37.39
CA ALA A 661 5.05 -3.69 -38.31
C ALA A 661 6.34 -3.27 -37.57
N TYR A 662 6.23 -2.89 -36.30
CA TYR A 662 7.31 -2.47 -35.42
C TYR A 662 6.96 -2.78 -33.96
N ARG A 663 7.95 -2.65 -33.08
CA ARG A 663 7.79 -2.71 -31.64
C ARG A 663 8.24 -1.40 -31.02
N ILE A 664 7.63 -1.06 -29.89
CA ILE A 664 8.07 0.02 -29.02
C ILE A 664 8.53 -0.56 -27.69
N ALA A 665 9.47 0.11 -27.05
CA ALA A 665 9.91 -0.17 -25.70
C ALA A 665 9.23 0.80 -24.73
N LEU A 666 8.50 0.26 -23.76
CA LEU A 666 7.95 0.97 -22.62
C LEU A 666 8.87 0.71 -21.41
N PRO A 667 8.99 1.65 -20.47
CA PRO A 667 9.65 1.39 -19.19
C PRO A 667 9.17 0.09 -18.52
N ALA A 668 10.07 -0.62 -17.84
CA ALA A 668 9.74 -1.83 -17.08
C ALA A 668 8.52 -1.69 -16.14
N ASP A 669 8.26 -0.48 -15.63
CA ASP A 669 7.15 -0.11 -14.74
C ASP A 669 5.92 0.50 -15.44
N HIS A 670 5.86 0.53 -16.77
CA HIS A 670 4.75 1.13 -17.52
C HIS A 670 3.45 0.33 -17.38
N LEU A 671 2.38 0.97 -16.89
CA LEU A 671 1.13 0.27 -16.55
C LEU A 671 0.20 -0.02 -17.74
N LEU A 672 0.43 0.56 -18.92
CA LEU A 672 -0.45 0.37 -20.09
C LEU A 672 -0.76 -1.11 -20.40
N PRO A 673 0.21 -2.05 -20.47
CA PRO A 673 -0.09 -3.46 -20.75
C PRO A 673 -0.86 -4.14 -19.61
N GLN A 674 -0.84 -3.61 -18.39
CA GLN A 674 -1.64 -4.08 -17.24
C GLN A 674 -3.07 -3.54 -17.32
N TYR A 675 -3.25 -2.23 -17.50
CA TYR A 675 -4.57 -1.62 -17.65
C TYR A 675 -5.32 -2.13 -18.88
N GLN A 676 -4.68 -2.30 -20.04
CA GLN A 676 -5.32 -2.90 -21.22
C GLN A 676 -5.69 -4.39 -21.06
N ARG A 677 -5.16 -5.10 -20.05
CA ARG A 677 -5.59 -6.46 -19.67
C ARG A 677 -6.75 -6.46 -18.68
N GLN A 678 -6.80 -5.49 -17.78
CA GLN A 678 -7.86 -5.37 -16.75
C GLN A 678 -9.11 -4.66 -17.28
N HIS A 679 -8.91 -3.62 -18.09
CA HIS A 679 -9.93 -2.76 -18.67
C HIS A 679 -9.80 -2.79 -20.20
N LYS A 680 -10.66 -3.57 -20.87
CA LYS A 680 -10.62 -3.83 -22.33
C LYS A 680 -10.60 -2.57 -23.22
N LEU A 681 -10.96 -1.42 -22.67
CA LEU A 681 -11.26 -0.16 -23.36
C LEU A 681 -10.28 0.98 -23.03
N TYR A 682 -9.47 0.82 -21.97
CA TYR A 682 -8.51 1.81 -21.52
C TYR A 682 -7.42 2.03 -22.56
N ASP A 683 -7.11 3.30 -22.86
CA ASP A 683 -6.26 3.75 -23.98
C ASP A 683 -6.45 2.94 -25.27
N ARG A 684 -7.67 3.01 -25.83
CA ARG A 684 -7.99 2.47 -27.16
C ARG A 684 -8.80 3.41 -28.05
N PHE A 685 -9.21 4.56 -27.53
CA PHE A 685 -10.03 5.50 -28.30
C PHE A 685 -9.22 6.28 -29.34
N LEU A 686 -8.03 6.77 -28.98
CA LEU A 686 -7.19 7.59 -29.86
C LEU A 686 -6.78 6.90 -31.18
N PRO A 687 -6.47 5.59 -31.22
CA PRO A 687 -6.32 4.87 -32.49
C PRO A 687 -7.59 4.87 -33.35
N VAL A 688 -8.77 4.66 -32.76
CA VAL A 688 -10.04 4.69 -33.51
C VAL A 688 -10.33 6.09 -34.06
N LEU A 689 -9.99 7.14 -33.29
CA LEU A 689 -10.04 8.53 -33.71
C LEU A 689 -9.06 8.83 -34.86
N ALA A 690 -7.80 8.41 -34.74
CA ALA A 690 -6.80 8.55 -35.81
C ALA A 690 -7.24 7.82 -37.09
N GLY A 691 -7.88 6.65 -36.96
CA GLY A 691 -8.42 5.85 -38.06
C GLY A 691 -9.68 6.41 -38.76
N VAL A 692 -10.22 7.57 -38.34
CA VAL A 692 -11.21 8.35 -39.12
C VAL A 692 -10.66 9.65 -39.70
N LEU A 693 -9.48 10.11 -39.26
CA LEU A 693 -8.88 11.34 -39.77
C LEU A 693 -8.41 11.14 -41.24
N PRO A 694 -8.68 12.10 -42.15
CA PRO A 694 -8.17 12.02 -43.51
C PRO A 694 -6.65 12.22 -43.53
N GLN A 695 -5.98 11.53 -44.45
CA GLN A 695 -4.52 11.57 -44.62
C GLN A 695 -4.03 12.97 -45.06
N GLY A 696 -2.74 13.26 -44.84
CA GLY A 696 -2.10 14.52 -45.24
C GLY A 696 -2.33 15.70 -44.30
N GLY A 697 -2.60 15.44 -43.02
CA GLY A 697 -2.66 16.45 -41.97
C GLY A 697 -1.87 16.06 -40.71
N VAL A 698 -1.80 16.96 -39.75
CA VAL A 698 -1.01 16.81 -38.51
C VAL A 698 -1.90 16.36 -37.35
N ALA A 699 -1.45 15.38 -36.58
CA ALA A 699 -1.93 15.07 -35.24
C ALA A 699 -0.87 15.51 -34.22
N ILE A 700 -1.28 16.24 -33.18
CA ILE A 700 -0.42 16.68 -32.08
C ILE A 700 -0.75 15.85 -30.85
N ASP A 701 0.29 15.39 -30.15
CA ASP A 701 0.25 14.60 -28.93
C ASP A 701 1.11 15.33 -27.89
N VAL A 702 0.47 15.99 -26.92
CA VAL A 702 1.12 16.66 -25.78
C VAL A 702 0.98 15.76 -24.54
N GLY A 703 2.08 15.63 -23.79
CA GLY A 703 2.21 14.56 -22.81
C GLY A 703 2.37 13.21 -23.52
N ALA A 704 3.32 13.17 -24.47
CA ALA A 704 3.54 12.01 -25.31
C ALA A 704 4.25 10.85 -24.57
N ASN A 705 4.76 11.07 -23.36
CA ASN A 705 5.41 10.08 -22.50
C ASN A 705 6.42 9.23 -23.29
N CYS A 706 6.22 7.91 -23.39
CA CYS A 706 7.14 7.04 -24.16
C CYS A 706 6.77 6.86 -25.64
N GLY A 707 5.70 7.50 -26.13
CA GLY A 707 5.26 7.48 -27.54
C GLY A 707 4.33 6.32 -27.91
N ASP A 708 3.76 5.65 -26.91
CA ASP A 708 2.84 4.53 -27.03
C ASP A 708 1.50 4.91 -27.66
N THR A 709 0.90 6.04 -27.28
CA THR A 709 -0.28 6.60 -27.93
C THR A 709 -0.02 6.92 -29.41
N VAL A 710 1.14 7.54 -29.71
CA VAL A 710 1.56 7.86 -31.09
C VAL A 710 1.77 6.60 -31.92
N ALA A 711 2.41 5.57 -31.37
CA ALA A 711 2.57 4.27 -32.01
C ALA A 711 1.21 3.62 -32.30
N ALA A 712 0.29 3.62 -31.33
CA ALA A 712 -1.05 3.09 -31.52
C ALA A 712 -1.85 3.84 -32.60
N MET A 713 -1.70 5.16 -32.70
CA MET A 713 -2.28 5.98 -33.78
C MET A 713 -1.59 5.75 -35.14
N PHE A 714 -0.27 5.67 -35.19
CA PHE A 714 0.49 5.49 -36.44
C PHE A 714 0.22 4.12 -37.07
N ALA A 715 0.04 3.07 -36.25
CA ALA A 715 -0.30 1.72 -36.71
C ALA A 715 -1.60 1.66 -37.54
N VAL A 716 -2.52 2.61 -37.34
CA VAL A 716 -3.83 2.66 -38.01
C VAL A 716 -3.95 3.81 -39.04
N ASN A 717 -3.15 4.87 -38.92
CA ASN A 717 -3.13 5.95 -39.92
C ASN A 717 -1.70 6.50 -40.19
N PRO A 718 -0.82 5.74 -40.85
CA PRO A 718 0.54 6.16 -41.18
C PRO A 718 0.60 7.26 -42.26
N GLY A 719 -0.56 7.78 -42.71
CA GLY A 719 -0.67 8.92 -43.63
C GLY A 719 -0.88 10.26 -42.93
N LEU A 720 -0.81 10.30 -41.59
CA LEU A 720 -0.72 11.54 -40.81
C LEU A 720 0.73 11.89 -40.49
N ALA A 721 0.99 13.18 -40.30
CA ALA A 721 2.19 13.66 -39.63
C ALA A 721 1.92 13.79 -38.12
N TYR A 722 2.93 13.50 -37.29
CA TYR A 722 2.80 13.49 -35.83
C TYR A 722 3.74 14.52 -35.18
N LEU A 723 3.22 15.28 -34.22
CA LEU A 723 3.98 16.17 -33.35
C LEU A 723 3.88 15.67 -31.91
N CYS A 724 4.97 15.16 -31.37
CA CYS A 724 5.03 14.54 -30.05
C CYS A 724 5.78 15.48 -29.10
N VAL A 725 5.12 15.95 -28.05
CA VAL A 725 5.72 16.88 -27.08
C VAL A 725 5.77 16.25 -25.71
N GLU A 726 6.99 16.12 -25.18
CA GLU A 726 7.27 15.48 -23.89
C GLU A 726 8.39 16.25 -23.16
N PRO A 727 8.13 16.89 -22.02
CA PRO A 727 9.13 17.71 -21.33
C PRO A 727 10.22 16.89 -20.61
N ASP A 728 9.94 15.68 -20.13
CA ASP A 728 10.90 14.89 -19.34
C ASP A 728 11.98 14.23 -20.19
N ALA A 729 13.25 14.40 -19.80
CA ALA A 729 14.39 13.83 -20.53
C ALA A 729 14.41 12.29 -20.56
N GLY A 730 13.81 11.63 -19.56
CA GLY A 730 13.69 10.17 -19.50
C GLY A 730 12.66 9.65 -20.50
N PHE A 731 11.42 10.11 -20.38
CA PHE A 731 10.33 9.76 -21.30
C PHE A 731 10.63 10.18 -22.74
N PHE A 732 11.13 11.41 -22.96
CA PHE A 732 11.57 11.89 -24.27
C PHE A 732 12.63 10.97 -24.91
N GLY A 733 13.49 10.34 -24.12
CA GLY A 733 14.45 9.34 -24.58
C GLY A 733 13.79 8.06 -25.12
N TYR A 734 12.73 7.55 -24.50
CA TYR A 734 11.93 6.45 -25.05
C TYR A 734 11.13 6.90 -26.27
N LEU A 735 10.52 8.08 -26.23
CA LEU A 735 9.78 8.67 -27.35
C LEU A 735 10.66 8.83 -28.60
N GLN A 736 11.93 9.22 -28.44
CA GLN A 736 12.92 9.21 -29.52
C GLN A 736 13.16 7.79 -30.05
N HIS A 737 13.49 6.83 -29.17
CA HIS A 737 13.74 5.44 -29.57
C HIS A 737 12.56 4.83 -30.33
N ASN A 738 11.35 5.03 -29.83
CA ASN A 738 10.12 4.46 -30.38
C ASN A 738 9.73 5.13 -31.70
N ALA A 739 9.89 6.46 -31.82
CA ALA A 739 9.74 7.14 -33.11
C ALA A 739 10.77 6.66 -34.15
N ASP A 740 12.02 6.38 -33.75
CA ASP A 740 13.03 5.80 -34.65
C ASP A 740 12.73 4.36 -35.04
N ALA A 741 12.15 3.54 -34.15
CA ALA A 741 11.66 2.21 -34.50
C ALA A 741 10.53 2.27 -35.55
N ILE A 742 9.61 3.24 -35.43
CA ILE A 742 8.56 3.49 -36.43
C ILE A 742 9.18 3.95 -37.76
N ARG A 743 10.12 4.92 -37.74
CA ARG A 743 10.82 5.40 -38.96
C ARG A 743 11.62 4.29 -39.66
N GLN A 744 12.19 3.34 -38.91
CA GLN A 744 12.91 2.19 -39.48
C GLN A 744 11.96 1.19 -40.19
N ALA A 745 10.78 0.93 -39.62
CA ALA A 745 9.77 0.10 -40.28
C ALA A 745 9.05 0.83 -41.43
N HIS A 746 8.91 2.16 -41.33
CA HIS A 746 8.21 3.02 -42.27
C HIS A 746 9.07 4.26 -42.63
N PRO A 747 9.98 4.18 -43.62
CA PRO A 747 10.90 5.27 -43.98
C PRO A 747 10.25 6.59 -44.45
N GLY A 748 8.92 6.60 -44.66
CA GLY A 748 8.13 7.81 -44.94
C GLY A 748 7.41 8.40 -43.72
N ALA A 749 7.64 7.89 -42.50
CA ALA A 749 6.97 8.32 -41.28
C ALA A 749 7.38 9.75 -40.87
N VAL A 750 6.44 10.69 -40.96
CA VAL A 750 6.64 12.07 -40.52
C VAL A 750 6.27 12.18 -39.03
N ILE A 751 7.27 12.04 -38.16
CA ILE A 751 7.12 12.17 -36.70
C ILE A 751 8.16 13.19 -36.22
N HIS A 752 7.71 14.19 -35.47
CA HIS A 752 8.53 15.28 -34.93
C HIS A 752 8.44 15.25 -33.41
N ASN A 753 9.58 15.06 -32.72
CA ASN A 753 9.64 14.97 -31.27
C ASN A 753 10.22 16.27 -30.70
N VAL A 754 9.53 16.93 -29.78
CA VAL A 754 9.96 18.18 -29.15
C VAL A 754 10.05 18.00 -27.63
N GLN A 755 11.20 18.29 -27.04
CA GLN A 755 11.34 18.31 -25.58
C GLN A 755 11.01 19.71 -25.06
N ALA A 756 9.78 19.92 -24.60
CA ALA A 756 9.32 21.21 -24.09
C ALA A 756 8.15 21.05 -23.12
N LEU A 757 8.10 21.93 -22.11
CA LEU A 757 6.87 22.18 -21.36
C LEU A 757 5.94 23.05 -22.22
N VAL A 758 4.67 22.64 -22.36
CA VAL A 758 3.66 23.39 -23.10
C VAL A 758 2.77 24.17 -22.14
N GLY A 759 2.46 25.43 -22.46
CA GLY A 759 1.57 26.25 -21.62
C GLY A 759 1.51 27.71 -22.02
N ARG A 760 0.73 28.51 -21.27
CA ARG A 760 0.53 29.95 -21.54
C ARG A 760 1.83 30.74 -21.30
N PRO A 761 2.07 31.87 -22.02
CA PRO A 761 3.29 32.67 -21.86
C PRO A 761 3.57 33.09 -20.42
N GLY A 762 4.81 32.91 -19.96
CA GLY A 762 5.24 33.24 -18.60
C GLY A 762 4.98 32.13 -17.56
N ALA A 763 4.15 31.15 -17.87
CA ALA A 763 3.95 30.00 -17.00
C ALA A 763 5.25 29.19 -16.87
N SER A 764 5.58 28.77 -15.65
CA SER A 764 6.77 27.97 -15.33
C SER A 764 6.37 26.83 -14.39
N ALA A 765 6.92 25.64 -14.58
CA ALA A 765 6.56 24.46 -13.79
C ALA A 765 7.77 23.61 -13.41
N VAL A 766 7.60 22.83 -12.34
CA VAL A 766 8.43 21.65 -12.03
C VAL A 766 7.69 20.41 -12.53
N LEU A 767 8.43 19.39 -12.99
CA LEU A 767 7.88 18.08 -13.35
C LEU A 767 7.96 17.13 -12.15
N ASP A 768 6.82 16.60 -11.71
CA ASP A 768 6.69 15.65 -10.59
C ASP A 768 5.99 14.37 -11.06
N GLY A 769 6.58 13.19 -10.84
CA GLY A 769 5.94 11.91 -11.19
C GLY A 769 6.89 10.81 -11.66
N GLY A 770 6.34 9.62 -11.83
CA GLY A 770 7.02 8.44 -12.36
C GLY A 770 6.09 7.21 -12.36
N GLY A 771 6.32 6.27 -13.28
CA GLY A 771 5.40 5.13 -13.50
C GLY A 771 4.54 5.20 -14.76
N GLY A 772 4.99 5.93 -15.80
CA GLY A 772 4.32 6.04 -17.09
C GLY A 772 4.02 7.47 -17.52
N SER A 773 3.64 8.34 -16.58
CA SER A 773 3.46 9.78 -16.80
C SER A 773 4.27 10.64 -15.80
N LYS A 774 4.33 11.94 -16.08
CA LYS A 774 4.91 12.99 -15.23
C LYS A 774 4.07 14.26 -15.34
N HIS A 775 3.62 14.77 -14.19
CA HIS A 775 2.70 15.88 -14.12
C HIS A 775 3.48 17.20 -14.02
N ALA A 776 2.98 18.26 -14.66
CA ALA A 776 3.48 19.61 -14.41
C ALA A 776 2.94 20.14 -13.06
N ARG A 777 3.71 20.98 -12.35
CA ARG A 777 3.22 21.80 -11.24
C ARG A 777 3.67 23.24 -11.41
N HIS A 778 2.71 24.14 -11.70
CA HIS A 778 3.01 25.56 -11.85
C HIS A 778 3.44 26.22 -10.53
N LEU A 779 4.42 27.11 -10.64
CA LEU A 779 4.82 28.05 -9.57
C LEU A 779 3.89 29.28 -9.63
N ALA A 780 3.44 29.78 -8.48
CA ALA A 780 2.54 30.93 -8.44
C ALA A 780 3.27 32.24 -8.83
N GLU A 781 2.54 33.20 -9.42
CA GLU A 781 3.09 34.51 -9.81
C GLU A 781 3.78 35.20 -8.61
N GLY A 782 5.09 35.41 -8.73
CA GLY A 782 5.91 36.02 -7.67
C GLY A 782 6.66 35.05 -6.76
N GLN A 783 6.47 33.73 -6.87
CA GLN A 783 7.38 32.77 -6.23
C GLN A 783 8.71 32.74 -7.00
N GLN A 784 9.83 32.87 -6.28
CA GLN A 784 11.16 32.76 -6.87
C GLN A 784 11.55 31.30 -7.09
N ALA A 785 12.17 31.01 -8.23
CA ALA A 785 12.62 29.66 -8.62
C ALA A 785 13.55 28.98 -7.59
N GLU A 786 14.23 29.76 -6.76
CA GLU A 786 15.17 29.29 -5.71
C GLU A 786 14.49 28.49 -4.58
N GLN A 787 13.15 28.43 -4.53
CA GLN A 787 12.39 27.60 -3.58
C GLN A 787 11.77 26.33 -4.20
N ALA A 788 11.98 26.09 -5.51
CA ALA A 788 11.43 24.95 -6.22
C ALA A 788 12.34 23.70 -6.10
N SER A 789 11.77 22.54 -5.75
CA SER A 789 12.52 21.29 -5.57
C SER A 789 12.66 20.48 -6.86
N GLY A 790 13.13 21.10 -7.95
CA GLY A 790 13.36 20.44 -9.23
C GLY A 790 13.89 21.42 -10.29
N GLU A 791 14.12 20.92 -11.51
CA GLU A 791 14.44 21.80 -12.64
C GLU A 791 13.18 22.59 -13.04
N VAL A 792 13.32 23.91 -13.18
CA VAL A 792 12.19 24.81 -13.51
C VAL A 792 12.11 24.97 -15.01
N HIS A 793 11.13 24.32 -15.62
CA HIS A 793 10.86 24.42 -17.04
C HIS A 793 9.98 25.65 -17.30
N HIS A 794 10.40 26.51 -18.22
CA HIS A 794 9.58 27.61 -18.74
C HIS A 794 8.70 27.10 -19.88
N ALA A 795 7.42 27.45 -19.86
CA ALA A 795 6.47 27.00 -20.87
C ALA A 795 6.69 27.70 -22.22
N ILE A 796 6.65 26.92 -23.30
CA ILE A 796 6.58 27.40 -24.68
C ILE A 796 5.13 27.21 -25.15
N THR A 797 4.60 28.14 -25.95
CA THR A 797 3.21 28.01 -26.43
C THR A 797 3.09 26.90 -27.47
N MET A 798 1.95 26.19 -27.47
CA MET A 798 1.65 25.19 -28.48
C MET A 798 1.63 25.80 -29.90
N ASP A 799 1.11 27.03 -30.04
CA ASP A 799 1.15 27.79 -31.30
C ASP A 799 2.56 27.97 -31.85
N ASP A 800 3.54 28.25 -31.00
CA ASP A 800 4.92 28.51 -31.41
C ASP A 800 5.72 27.20 -31.62
N ILE A 801 5.42 26.13 -30.89
CA ILE A 801 5.98 24.79 -31.12
C ILE A 801 5.47 24.23 -32.47
N ALA A 802 4.17 24.27 -32.73
CA ALA A 802 3.60 23.75 -33.98
C ALA A 802 4.12 24.52 -35.20
N LYS A 803 4.23 25.84 -35.09
CA LYS A 803 4.82 26.72 -36.13
C LYS A 803 6.29 26.39 -36.40
N GLN A 804 7.07 26.01 -35.39
CA GLN A 804 8.46 25.57 -35.58
C GLN A 804 8.56 24.20 -36.25
N ALA A 805 7.66 23.27 -35.92
CA ALA A 805 7.69 21.91 -36.47
C ALA A 805 7.16 21.79 -37.90
N PHE A 806 6.09 22.54 -38.26
CA PHE A 806 5.36 22.37 -39.53
C PHE A 806 5.08 23.67 -40.30
N GLY A 807 5.49 24.84 -39.79
CA GLY A 807 5.18 26.14 -40.40
C GLY A 807 3.76 26.64 -40.13
N PRO A 808 3.38 27.80 -40.70
CA PRO A 808 2.08 28.43 -40.45
C PRO A 808 0.91 27.75 -41.20
N ASP A 809 1.18 27.10 -42.34
CA ASP A 809 0.16 26.47 -43.20
C ASP A 809 -0.15 25.01 -42.78
N ALA A 810 0.28 24.61 -41.58
CA ALA A 810 0.14 23.26 -41.06
C ALA A 810 -1.34 22.90 -40.79
N ARG A 811 -1.89 21.97 -41.58
CA ARG A 811 -3.26 21.46 -41.39
C ARG A 811 -3.33 20.53 -40.18
N ILE A 812 -3.45 21.09 -38.99
CA ILE A 812 -3.65 20.37 -37.74
C ILE A 812 -5.09 19.86 -37.67
N GLN A 813 -5.28 18.57 -37.41
CA GLN A 813 -6.58 17.89 -37.44
C GLN A 813 -6.97 17.29 -36.08
N LEU A 814 -5.97 16.94 -35.28
CA LEU A 814 -6.12 16.50 -33.90
C LEU A 814 -5.10 17.25 -33.03
N LEU A 815 -5.54 17.79 -31.91
CA LEU A 815 -4.69 18.18 -30.80
C LEU A 815 -5.12 17.35 -29.59
N LYS A 816 -4.29 16.37 -29.23
CA LYS A 816 -4.40 15.61 -27.99
C LYS A 816 -3.55 16.28 -26.91
N SER A 817 -4.10 16.40 -25.72
CA SER A 817 -3.39 16.76 -24.49
C SER A 817 -3.68 15.71 -23.43
N ASP A 818 -2.65 15.28 -22.72
CA ASP A 818 -2.77 14.48 -21.50
C ASP A 818 -1.58 14.86 -20.61
N VAL A 819 -1.77 15.91 -19.81
CA VAL A 819 -0.75 16.46 -18.89
C VAL A 819 -1.27 16.52 -17.46
N ASP A 820 -2.10 15.54 -17.10
CA ASP A 820 -2.61 15.23 -15.76
C ASP A 820 -3.14 16.46 -14.99
N GLY A 821 -4.05 17.25 -15.60
CA GLY A 821 -4.73 18.37 -14.94
C GLY A 821 -4.37 19.77 -15.45
N PHE A 822 -3.46 19.90 -16.41
CA PHE A 822 -2.96 21.18 -16.96
C PHE A 822 -3.36 21.43 -18.43
N ASP A 823 -4.22 20.57 -18.99
CA ASP A 823 -4.64 20.58 -20.39
C ASP A 823 -5.36 21.88 -20.79
N HIS A 824 -6.00 22.54 -19.83
CA HIS A 824 -6.63 23.86 -19.99
C HIS A 824 -5.63 24.99 -20.29
N ASP A 825 -4.35 24.81 -19.95
CA ASP A 825 -3.27 25.75 -20.27
C ASP A 825 -2.47 25.33 -21.51
N VAL A 826 -2.42 24.02 -21.83
CA VAL A 826 -2.00 23.53 -23.16
C VAL A 826 -2.92 24.11 -24.24
N LEU A 827 -4.23 23.87 -24.12
CA LEU A 827 -5.27 24.45 -25.00
C LEU A 827 -5.26 25.98 -24.96
N GLY A 828 -5.07 26.56 -23.77
CA GLY A 828 -4.90 28.00 -23.57
C GLY A 828 -3.68 28.63 -24.25
N SER A 829 -2.75 27.80 -24.75
CA SER A 829 -1.55 28.20 -25.51
C SER A 829 -1.59 27.83 -27.00
N ALA A 830 -2.69 27.22 -27.44
CA ALA A 830 -2.95 26.76 -28.80
C ALA A 830 -3.98 27.66 -29.53
N THR A 831 -4.09 28.95 -29.16
CA THR A 831 -5.20 29.79 -29.60
C THR A 831 -5.21 30.00 -31.11
N ARG A 832 -4.06 30.24 -31.75
CA ARG A 832 -3.96 30.38 -33.21
C ARG A 832 -4.30 29.06 -33.91
N ILE A 833 -3.88 27.92 -33.36
CA ILE A 833 -4.20 26.58 -33.88
C ILE A 833 -5.72 26.32 -33.83
N ILE A 834 -6.35 26.58 -32.67
CA ILE A 834 -7.78 26.35 -32.44
C ILE A 834 -8.63 27.34 -33.24
N GLU A 835 -8.17 28.58 -33.47
CA GLU A 835 -8.82 29.56 -34.34
C GLU A 835 -8.70 29.20 -35.83
N ALA A 836 -7.50 28.88 -36.32
CA ALA A 836 -7.25 28.70 -37.76
C ALA A 836 -7.61 27.31 -38.28
N CYS A 837 -7.32 26.24 -37.54
CA CYS A 837 -7.47 24.86 -38.02
C CYS A 837 -8.78 24.19 -37.56
N LYS A 838 -9.39 24.68 -36.46
CA LYS A 838 -10.55 24.05 -35.80
C LYS A 838 -10.42 22.52 -35.64
N PRO A 839 -9.28 21.99 -35.13
CA PRO A 839 -9.03 20.56 -35.04
C PRO A 839 -10.02 19.87 -34.10
N LEU A 840 -10.09 18.54 -34.16
CA LEU A 840 -10.62 17.77 -33.04
C LEU A 840 -9.69 17.97 -31.84
N LEU A 841 -10.28 18.20 -30.67
CA LEU A 841 -9.54 18.31 -29.41
C LEU A 841 -9.85 17.08 -28.59
N PHE A 842 -8.82 16.38 -28.12
CA PHE A 842 -8.96 15.28 -27.16
C PHE A 842 -8.14 15.63 -25.92
N PHE A 843 -8.76 15.77 -24.75
CA PHE A 843 -8.03 16.19 -23.56
C PHE A 843 -8.60 15.62 -22.27
N GLU A 844 -7.70 15.32 -21.33
CA GLU A 844 -8.06 14.88 -20.00
C GLU A 844 -8.57 16.06 -19.14
N CYS A 845 -9.43 15.77 -18.16
CA CYS A 845 -9.95 16.75 -17.21
C CYS A 845 -9.88 16.21 -15.77
N GLN A 846 -8.67 16.11 -15.22
CA GLN A 846 -8.43 15.89 -13.80
C GLN A 846 -8.21 17.20 -13.03
N ALA A 847 -9.28 17.75 -12.44
CA ALA A 847 -9.15 18.84 -11.47
C ALA A 847 -8.76 18.28 -10.08
N VAL A 848 -7.56 18.64 -9.58
CA VAL A 848 -7.11 18.35 -8.21
C VAL A 848 -7.37 19.50 -7.22
N ASP A 849 -7.66 20.71 -7.72
CA ASP A 849 -8.09 21.85 -6.91
C ASP A 849 -9.26 22.67 -7.54
N GLU A 850 -9.78 23.63 -6.77
CA GLU A 850 -10.93 24.46 -7.17
C GLU A 850 -10.57 25.58 -8.16
N GLN A 851 -9.28 25.92 -8.29
CA GLN A 851 -8.76 26.83 -9.31
C GLN A 851 -8.69 26.11 -10.67
N GLN A 852 -8.11 24.91 -10.73
CA GLN A 852 -8.11 24.06 -11.93
C GLN A 852 -9.54 23.76 -12.39
N LEU A 853 -10.45 23.38 -11.48
CA LEU A 853 -11.88 23.21 -11.81
C LEU A 853 -12.47 24.45 -12.48
N SER A 854 -12.10 25.63 -12.00
CA SER A 854 -12.55 26.91 -12.56
C SER A 854 -11.92 27.20 -13.91
N SER A 855 -10.65 26.83 -14.12
CA SER A 855 -9.95 26.92 -15.41
C SER A 855 -10.54 25.97 -16.45
N TYR A 856 -10.82 24.71 -16.11
CA TYR A 856 -11.46 23.75 -17.01
C TYR A 856 -12.87 24.20 -17.43
N LYS A 857 -13.69 24.72 -16.51
CA LYS A 857 -14.99 25.33 -16.87
C LYS A 857 -14.83 26.50 -17.83
N ARG A 858 -13.88 27.40 -17.57
CA ARG A 858 -13.55 28.52 -18.47
C ARG A 858 -13.07 28.04 -19.84
N CYS A 859 -12.24 26.99 -19.90
CA CYS A 859 -11.78 26.39 -21.15
C CYS A 859 -12.95 25.89 -22.01
N ILE A 860 -13.97 25.27 -21.40
CA ILE A 860 -15.18 24.85 -22.12
C ILE A 860 -15.97 26.07 -22.63
N ASP A 861 -16.10 27.14 -21.83
CA ASP A 861 -16.76 28.38 -22.27
C ASP A 861 -15.98 29.08 -23.41
N GLU A 862 -14.64 29.09 -23.33
CA GLU A 862 -13.72 29.61 -24.36
C GLU A 862 -13.82 28.81 -25.67
N LEU A 863 -13.86 27.47 -25.60
CA LEU A 863 -14.07 26.60 -26.76
C LEU A 863 -15.46 26.77 -27.37
N ALA A 864 -16.51 26.88 -26.55
CA ALA A 864 -17.88 27.12 -27.02
C ALA A 864 -17.99 28.49 -27.74
N ALA A 865 -17.38 29.54 -27.19
CA ALA A 865 -17.28 30.85 -27.84
C ALA A 865 -16.50 30.79 -29.18
N GLN A 866 -15.53 29.89 -29.29
CA GLN A 866 -14.78 29.60 -30.51
C GLN A 866 -15.47 28.65 -31.51
N GLY A 867 -16.73 28.25 -31.23
CA GLY A 867 -17.54 27.44 -32.15
C GLY A 867 -17.41 25.92 -32.00
N TYR A 868 -16.88 25.42 -30.88
CA TYR A 868 -16.99 24.01 -30.51
C TYR A 868 -18.38 23.76 -29.90
N ASP A 869 -19.22 23.05 -30.64
CA ASP A 869 -20.65 22.88 -30.35
C ASP A 869 -21.06 21.40 -30.17
N GLN A 870 -20.07 20.51 -30.05
CA GLN A 870 -20.23 19.14 -29.58
C GLN A 870 -19.07 18.78 -28.64
N PHE A 871 -19.43 18.30 -27.45
CA PHE A 871 -18.54 17.69 -26.47
C PHE A 871 -19.03 16.26 -26.19
N TRP A 872 -18.16 15.29 -26.44
CA TRP A 872 -18.30 13.92 -25.94
C TRP A 872 -17.44 13.80 -24.69
N LEU A 873 -18.05 13.42 -23.56
CA LEU A 873 -17.35 13.11 -22.32
C LEU A 873 -17.25 11.59 -22.18
N ILE A 874 -16.07 11.12 -21.81
CA ILE A 874 -15.70 9.72 -21.68
C ILE A 874 -15.11 9.51 -20.27
N ASP A 875 -15.42 8.39 -19.59
CA ASP A 875 -14.86 8.10 -18.27
C ASP A 875 -13.41 7.54 -18.35
N ASN A 876 -12.71 7.51 -17.21
CA ASN A 876 -11.35 6.96 -17.10
C ASN A 876 -11.21 5.43 -17.35
N TYR A 877 -12.25 4.76 -17.88
CA TYR A 877 -12.17 3.41 -18.41
C TYR A 877 -12.49 3.36 -19.92
N GLY A 878 -12.73 4.51 -20.56
CA GLY A 878 -13.05 4.63 -21.99
C GLY A 878 -14.55 4.61 -22.32
N ASN A 879 -15.48 4.63 -21.36
CA ASN A 879 -16.92 4.60 -21.65
C ASN A 879 -17.47 6.00 -21.98
N PRO A 880 -18.13 6.24 -23.13
CA PRO A 880 -18.80 7.51 -23.41
C PRO A 880 -20.01 7.72 -22.46
N ILE A 881 -19.93 8.73 -21.59
CA ILE A 881 -20.95 9.02 -20.57
C ILE A 881 -21.96 10.10 -20.98
N LEU A 882 -21.54 11.07 -21.81
CA LEU A 882 -22.40 12.19 -22.23
C LEU A 882 -22.00 12.71 -23.61
N LYS A 883 -23.00 13.05 -24.42
CA LYS A 883 -22.87 13.87 -25.62
C LYS A 883 -23.69 15.14 -25.44
N THR A 884 -23.08 16.32 -25.52
CA THR A 884 -23.76 17.60 -25.31
C THR A 884 -23.21 18.70 -26.21
N GLY A 885 -24.06 19.70 -26.53
CA GLY A 885 -23.63 21.01 -27.04
C GLY A 885 -23.80 22.14 -26.02
N ASP A 886 -24.28 21.82 -24.81
CA ASP A 886 -24.46 22.74 -23.70
C ASP A 886 -23.26 22.65 -22.74
N ALA A 887 -22.47 23.73 -22.67
CA ALA A 887 -21.36 23.91 -21.74
C ALA A 887 -21.80 23.73 -20.26
N GLN A 888 -23.01 24.13 -19.90
CA GLN A 888 -23.51 23.99 -18.52
C GLN A 888 -23.75 22.52 -18.14
N ALA A 889 -24.00 21.63 -19.10
CA ALA A 889 -24.05 20.19 -18.86
C ALA A 889 -22.64 19.62 -18.61
N VAL A 890 -21.62 20.11 -19.34
CA VAL A 890 -20.21 19.75 -19.08
C VAL A 890 -19.78 20.21 -17.69
N HIS A 891 -20.08 21.47 -17.33
CA HIS A 891 -19.79 22.04 -16.01
C HIS A 891 -20.43 21.23 -14.86
N GLN A 892 -21.64 20.69 -15.07
CA GLN A 892 -22.33 19.83 -14.10
C GLN A 892 -21.63 18.48 -13.91
N VAL A 893 -21.06 17.88 -14.97
CA VAL A 893 -20.25 16.65 -14.84
C VAL A 893 -18.93 16.95 -14.13
N PHE A 894 -18.26 18.06 -14.44
CA PHE A 894 -17.07 18.51 -13.69
C PHE A 894 -17.38 18.72 -12.20
N ASP A 895 -18.48 19.42 -11.88
CA ASP A 895 -18.96 19.59 -10.50
C ASP A 895 -19.27 18.27 -9.79
N TYR A 896 -19.78 17.26 -10.52
CA TYR A 896 -20.05 15.94 -9.98
C TYR A 896 -18.75 15.19 -9.66
N VAL A 897 -17.84 15.04 -10.63
CA VAL A 897 -16.56 14.32 -10.46
C VAL A 897 -15.70 14.97 -9.37
N TRP A 898 -15.62 16.30 -9.35
CA TRP A 898 -14.94 17.05 -8.30
C TRP A 898 -15.51 16.77 -6.90
N ARG A 899 -16.85 16.75 -6.76
CA ARG A 899 -17.49 16.48 -5.47
C ARG A 899 -17.33 15.05 -5.00
N GLN A 900 -17.17 14.07 -5.90
CA GLN A 900 -16.80 12.69 -5.52
C GLN A 900 -15.38 12.61 -4.93
N GLY A 901 -14.47 13.53 -5.31
CA GLY A 901 -13.15 13.65 -4.69
C GLY A 901 -13.16 14.28 -3.29
N ARG A 902 -14.21 15.03 -2.92
CA ARG A 902 -14.34 15.64 -1.58
C ARG A 902 -14.97 14.66 -0.59
N HIS A 903 -14.55 14.76 0.67
CA HIS A 903 -15.04 13.97 1.82
C HIS A 903 -14.71 12.46 1.81
N GLY A 904 -13.82 11.98 0.93
CA GLY A 904 -13.33 10.60 0.98
C GLY A 904 -14.36 9.54 0.57
N ALA A 905 -15.29 9.90 -0.33
CA ALA A 905 -16.24 8.96 -0.90
C ALA A 905 -15.55 7.97 -1.86
N THR A 906 -16.08 6.74 -1.94
CA THR A 906 -15.63 5.75 -2.92
C THR A 906 -16.08 6.19 -4.32
N ARG A 907 -15.16 6.70 -5.14
CA ARG A 907 -15.44 7.15 -6.51
C ARG A 907 -15.05 6.10 -7.55
N SER A 908 -15.91 5.91 -8.55
CA SER A 908 -15.61 5.08 -9.72
C SER A 908 -15.03 5.88 -10.89
N ILE A 909 -15.38 7.17 -10.98
CA ILE A 909 -14.89 8.11 -11.99
C ILE A 909 -13.90 9.07 -11.32
N TYR A 910 -12.68 9.15 -11.86
CA TYR A 910 -11.55 9.88 -11.30
C TYR A 910 -11.31 11.20 -12.04
N TYR A 911 -11.38 11.13 -13.37
CA TYR A 911 -11.30 12.21 -14.35
C TYR A 911 -12.29 11.90 -15.49
N VAL A 912 -12.42 12.81 -16.45
CA VAL A 912 -13.14 12.55 -17.72
C VAL A 912 -12.32 13.04 -18.91
N ASP A 913 -12.23 12.24 -19.97
CA ASP A 913 -11.70 12.69 -21.25
C ASP A 913 -12.79 13.46 -22.00
N ILE A 914 -12.38 14.50 -22.75
CA ILE A 914 -13.27 15.26 -23.63
C ILE A 914 -12.77 15.18 -25.06
N LEU A 915 -13.61 14.63 -25.94
CA LEU A 915 -13.54 14.87 -27.38
C LEU A 915 -14.44 16.06 -27.72
N ALA A 916 -13.85 17.22 -28.01
CA ALA A 916 -14.56 18.40 -28.48
C ALA A 916 -14.46 18.53 -30.00
N SER A 917 -15.57 18.86 -30.67
CA SER A 917 -15.62 19.15 -32.10
C SER A 917 -16.51 20.37 -32.41
N GLY A 918 -16.11 21.11 -33.45
CA GLY A 918 -16.96 22.09 -34.12
C GLY A 918 -17.68 21.51 -35.35
N PRO A 919 -18.57 22.28 -36.01
CA PRO A 919 -19.46 21.80 -37.06
C PRO A 919 -18.81 21.01 -38.20
N HIS A 920 -17.57 21.36 -38.59
CA HIS A 920 -16.85 20.70 -39.68
C HIS A 920 -16.37 19.28 -39.36
N ASN A 921 -15.97 19.03 -38.10
CA ASN A 921 -15.38 17.75 -37.67
C ASN A 921 -16.34 16.88 -36.85
N ARG A 922 -17.54 17.39 -36.55
CA ARG A 922 -18.62 16.69 -35.84
C ARG A 922 -18.90 15.28 -36.37
N ALA A 923 -18.95 15.10 -37.69
CA ALA A 923 -19.24 13.81 -38.30
C ALA A 923 -18.12 12.78 -38.04
N LEU A 924 -16.85 13.22 -38.01
CA LEU A 924 -15.70 12.37 -37.70
C LEU A 924 -15.68 11.99 -36.22
N ALA A 925 -15.98 12.93 -35.32
CA ALA A 925 -16.12 12.66 -33.88
C ALA A 925 -17.23 11.62 -33.61
N ASP A 926 -18.40 11.80 -34.23
CA ASP A 926 -19.53 10.86 -34.12
C ASP A 926 -19.20 9.50 -34.74
N GLU A 927 -18.47 9.44 -35.86
CA GLU A 927 -18.02 8.17 -36.44
C GLU A 927 -16.97 7.48 -35.57
N ALA A 928 -16.01 8.20 -34.99
CA ALA A 928 -15.00 7.63 -34.09
C ALA A 928 -15.65 6.98 -32.86
N VAL A 929 -16.55 7.69 -32.19
CA VAL A 929 -17.27 7.16 -31.01
C VAL A 929 -18.18 5.99 -31.40
N ALA A 930 -18.88 6.06 -32.55
CA ALA A 930 -19.70 4.95 -33.03
C ALA A 930 -18.87 3.69 -33.38
N ARG A 931 -17.72 3.85 -34.06
CA ARG A 931 -16.78 2.77 -34.36
C ARG A 931 -16.20 2.16 -33.08
N PHE A 932 -15.85 3.00 -32.10
CA PHE A 932 -15.32 2.53 -30.81
C PHE A 932 -16.37 1.72 -30.04
N VAL A 933 -17.58 2.25 -29.85
CA VAL A 933 -18.70 1.54 -29.20
C VAL A 933 -19.08 0.25 -29.93
N ALA A 934 -18.98 0.21 -31.27
CA ALA A 934 -19.17 -1.03 -32.03
C ALA A 934 -18.07 -2.08 -31.77
N GLN A 935 -16.81 -1.67 -31.62
CA GLN A 935 -15.71 -2.56 -31.21
C GLN A 935 -15.90 -3.07 -29.78
N VAL A 936 -16.33 -2.21 -28.85
CA VAL A 936 -16.69 -2.60 -27.47
C VAL A 936 -17.76 -3.67 -27.45
N THR A 937 -18.82 -3.48 -28.24
CA THR A 937 -20.00 -4.37 -28.25
C THR A 937 -19.70 -5.75 -28.86
N ALA A 938 -18.58 -5.90 -29.57
CA ALA A 938 -18.18 -7.12 -30.26
C ALA A 938 -17.08 -7.95 -29.56
N ALA A 939 -16.55 -7.51 -28.41
CA ALA A 939 -15.27 -7.97 -27.86
C ALA A 939 -15.31 -8.50 -26.41
#